data_AF-A0A8S2B4C2-F1
#
_entry.id   AF-A0A8S2B4C2-F1
#
_cell.length_a   1.000
_cell.length_b   1.000
_cell.length_c   1.000
_cell.angle_alpha   90.00
_cell.angle_beta   90.00
_cell.angle_gamma   90.00
#
_symmetry.space_group_name_H-M   'P 1'
#
loop_
_entity.id
_entity.type
_entity.pdbx_description
1 polymer ?
#
loop_
_entity_poly.entity_id
_entity_poly.type
_entity_poly.pdbx_seq_one_letter_code
_entity_poly.pdbx_strand_id
1 'polypeptide(L)'
;METDTTAPFNLKQPLAFCQFNGSVCCNSREDSKLQRQFKAVNVSRRCSPLLKSLLCSKCDPFAAELFRVESESRQVPVLCNSTVSSSKSTQSLEDIDFCATFWNECQNLSVTNTPFASQAGDGGNITSTISEIWKSSNDFCKIFGGASDESSVCFNGQAVSFNISKVTGPAPSGICLEKLGNGSYLNMVPHPDGSNRVFLSDQPGKIYLATVPAQGSGELLKIDETNLFLDLTEEVHFDAELGLLGIAFHPEFLKNGRFFASFNCDRVKWPECSGKCACNSDIDCDPAKLDSDNGATPCQYHSIISEFFTNGTYVRPVEVRRIFTMGLPYTSHHGGQILFGPKDGYLYFMMGDGGSKGDPHNFAQNKKSLLGKIMRLDVNNVLDAKAMNEFQLWGNYSIPKDNPFSQDKNLLPEIWAMGVRNPWRCSFDSERPSYFLCADVGEDKYEEVDMITKGGNYGWHYYEGTLPFNPSSSSNISNSTTKIENPIFPVMWYNHSDINQQEGSASITGGYFYRSSTDPCLYGTYLFADLYAGIIWGGAETPVGSGNFTSSQIPFQCASDSPIPCSSETEPSSSSSPPIGFVFSFGQDNNKDVYLLASTGVYRIVRPSRCNFHCSLENTTSLPPSKQPDRSPPSSSLSKRLHNINTLVKVAYARRRGKRDNMSVEDENEEPLSPMARLFQSPGNDCCIITMIGCKTKINADVILRALKLNVSKHPRFSSKLSDDGGSWIRTQVNVENHVFVPDIDYQIEEDGEGYVEDYISRLTMLPLDKSRPLWDMHILNIKTIDAEAVCVIRSHHSLGDGTSLMSLLIACTQKTSHQDTFPTSHVLKQRKTALKDKVPWFLRWVLAVFSLVRLICNTFVDILLLLATALFLRDTKTPLKGDVGVENNQKKFCHRIVSLDNIKLIKEVMNMTINDVLLGVTQAALSRYLSSFPGKIRFTAGVFVNLRSDNGIQPLAEMMAANSKCRWGNYFSFINFPIAIGLETDPLLYLSKAKSAIDRKKHSLQAALAYSATEFIFNTFSAKVGAIIPKRHISNTTTFISNMIGPMDEINFLGHPIAYIAPSVYGHAHVRVNNTFPKLCGKDGNLDRGRSYGHTKSSQAL
;
A
#
# COMPACT_ATOMS: atom_id res chain seq x y z
N MET A 1 -27.39 20.82 -20.45
CA MET A 1 -27.59 19.47 -19.86
C MET A 1 -26.50 19.27 -18.82
N GLU A 2 -26.86 19.11 -17.56
CA GLU A 2 -25.91 18.70 -16.50
C GLU A 2 -25.41 17.28 -16.77
N THR A 3 -24.11 17.07 -16.56
CA THR A 3 -23.35 15.83 -16.76
C THR A 3 -23.77 14.76 -15.75
N ASP A 4 -24.88 14.09 -16.02
CA ASP A 4 -25.22 12.84 -15.35
C ASP A 4 -24.66 11.68 -16.17
N THR A 5 -23.55 11.09 -15.72
CA THR A 5 -22.81 10.02 -16.40
C THR A 5 -23.36 8.62 -16.08
N THR A 6 -24.60 8.52 -15.62
CA THR A 6 -25.22 7.25 -15.24
C THR A 6 -25.59 6.41 -16.46
N ALA A 7 -25.26 5.12 -16.41
CA ALA A 7 -25.56 4.18 -17.49
C ALA A 7 -27.09 4.05 -17.70
N PRO A 8 -27.57 3.90 -18.94
CA PRO A 8 -29.00 3.84 -19.23
C PRO A 8 -29.66 2.57 -18.68
N PHE A 9 -30.92 2.70 -18.27
CA PHE A 9 -31.78 1.63 -17.77
C PHE A 9 -32.58 1.01 -18.90
N ASN A 10 -32.66 -0.32 -18.94
CA ASN A 10 -33.66 -1.03 -19.75
C ASN A 10 -34.95 -1.18 -18.96
N LEU A 11 -35.98 -0.43 -19.37
CA LEU A 11 -37.27 -0.44 -18.69
C LEU A 11 -38.08 -1.70 -18.99
N LYS A 12 -38.62 -2.33 -17.95
CA LYS A 12 -39.58 -3.43 -18.06
C LYS A 12 -40.99 -2.95 -18.45
N GLN A 13 -41.31 -1.69 -18.18
CA GLN A 13 -42.57 -1.02 -18.52
C GLN A 13 -42.30 0.46 -18.85
N PRO A 14 -43.09 1.10 -19.73
CA PRO A 14 -42.90 2.51 -20.08
C PRO A 14 -42.98 3.45 -18.86
N LEU A 15 -42.24 4.56 -18.91
CA LEU A 15 -42.33 5.62 -17.90
C LEU A 15 -43.75 6.18 -17.83
N ALA A 16 -44.28 6.41 -16.64
CA ALA A 16 -45.67 6.80 -16.46
C ALA A 16 -45.94 8.26 -16.88
N PHE A 17 -44.98 9.16 -16.65
CA PHE A 17 -45.12 10.58 -16.95
C PHE A 17 -44.50 10.95 -18.30
N CYS A 18 -43.26 10.56 -18.56
CA CYS A 18 -42.57 10.83 -19.82
C CYS A 18 -42.91 9.85 -20.95
N GLN A 19 -43.55 8.71 -20.66
CA GLN A 19 -44.05 7.75 -21.65
C GLN A 19 -42.99 7.08 -22.54
N PHE A 20 -41.70 7.21 -22.22
CA PHE A 20 -40.62 6.53 -22.93
C PHE A 20 -40.50 5.05 -22.54
N ASN A 21 -40.06 4.23 -23.47
CA ASN A 21 -39.82 2.80 -23.31
C ASN A 21 -38.41 2.41 -23.78
N GLY A 22 -38.00 1.17 -23.54
CA GLY A 22 -36.69 0.69 -23.95
C GLY A 22 -35.55 1.17 -23.04
N SER A 23 -34.40 1.47 -23.66
CA SER A 23 -33.20 1.97 -22.97
C SER A 23 -33.33 3.47 -22.77
N VAL A 24 -33.36 3.95 -21.53
CA VAL A 24 -33.51 5.37 -21.18
C VAL A 24 -32.63 5.75 -19.99
N CYS A 25 -32.32 7.02 -19.79
CA CYS A 25 -31.51 7.48 -18.66
C CYS A 25 -32.32 7.76 -17.37
N CYS A 26 -33.61 7.38 -17.32
CA CYS A 26 -34.46 7.58 -16.14
C CYS A 26 -35.17 6.30 -15.69
N ASN A 27 -35.23 6.09 -14.38
CA ASN A 27 -36.09 5.08 -13.76
C ASN A 27 -37.45 5.66 -13.34
N SER A 28 -38.36 4.81 -12.86
CA SER A 28 -39.72 5.20 -12.45
C SER A 28 -39.77 6.21 -11.30
N ARG A 29 -38.75 6.21 -10.42
CA ARG A 29 -38.63 7.17 -9.31
C ARG A 29 -38.26 8.56 -9.83
N GLU A 30 -37.38 8.63 -10.81
CA GLU A 30 -36.97 9.87 -11.47
C GLU A 30 -38.09 10.44 -12.33
N ASP A 31 -38.78 9.60 -13.10
CA ASP A 31 -39.99 9.98 -13.83
C ASP A 31 -41.07 10.54 -12.89
N SER A 32 -41.27 9.92 -11.72
CA SER A 32 -42.17 10.44 -10.67
C SER A 32 -41.67 11.74 -10.04
N LYS A 33 -40.35 12.00 -10.04
CA LYS A 33 -39.77 13.27 -9.57
C LYS A 33 -40.02 14.37 -10.60
N LEU A 34 -39.82 14.09 -11.89
CA LEU A 34 -40.15 15.01 -12.99
C LEU A 34 -41.64 15.33 -13.02
N GLN A 35 -42.51 14.34 -12.78
CA GLN A 35 -43.95 14.57 -12.67
C GLN A 35 -44.32 15.50 -11.51
N ARG A 36 -43.66 15.34 -10.35
CA ARG A 36 -43.86 16.23 -9.19
C ARG A 36 -43.34 17.63 -9.46
N GLN A 37 -42.18 17.77 -10.11
CA GLN A 37 -41.64 19.07 -10.54
C GLN A 37 -42.60 19.77 -11.50
N PHE A 38 -43.10 19.05 -12.50
CA PHE A 38 -44.07 19.58 -13.46
C PHE A 38 -45.36 20.06 -12.79
N LYS A 39 -45.90 19.30 -11.82
CA LYS A 39 -47.10 19.70 -11.05
C LYS A 39 -46.86 20.86 -10.09
N ALA A 40 -45.63 21.06 -9.63
CA ALA A 40 -45.27 22.14 -8.73
C ALA A 40 -45.17 23.50 -9.43
N VAL A 41 -45.16 23.51 -10.77
CA VAL A 41 -45.10 24.72 -11.59
C VAL A 41 -46.51 25.05 -12.10
N ASN A 42 -46.99 26.27 -11.84
CA ASN A 42 -48.29 26.72 -12.37
C ASN A 42 -48.09 27.21 -13.82
N VAL A 43 -48.34 26.33 -14.79
CA VAL A 43 -48.06 26.56 -16.22
C VAL A 43 -49.31 26.91 -17.02
N SER A 44 -49.18 27.83 -17.98
CA SER A 44 -50.24 28.12 -18.97
C SER A 44 -50.50 26.91 -19.87
N ARG A 45 -51.71 26.81 -20.44
CA ARG A 45 -52.12 25.69 -21.32
C ARG A 45 -51.19 25.52 -22.54
N ARG A 46 -50.58 26.61 -23.02
CA ARG A 46 -49.66 26.61 -24.17
C ARG A 46 -48.22 26.31 -23.79
N CYS A 47 -47.78 26.73 -22.60
CA CYS A 47 -46.43 26.42 -22.08
C CYS A 47 -46.30 24.98 -21.54
N SER A 48 -47.40 24.43 -21.01
CA SER A 48 -47.49 23.09 -20.43
C SER A 48 -46.82 21.97 -21.28
N PRO A 49 -47.12 21.78 -22.58
CA PRO A 49 -46.49 20.72 -23.38
C PRO A 49 -45.00 20.97 -23.61
N LEU A 50 -44.58 22.22 -23.76
CA LEU A 50 -43.19 22.61 -24.01
C LEU A 50 -42.31 22.35 -22.78
N LEU A 51 -42.81 22.72 -21.59
CA LEU A 51 -42.14 22.44 -20.33
C LEU A 51 -42.06 20.93 -20.04
N LYS A 52 -43.11 20.17 -20.37
CA LYS A 52 -43.09 18.71 -20.23
C LYS A 52 -42.02 18.08 -21.12
N SER A 53 -41.94 18.48 -22.39
CA SER A 53 -40.93 18.01 -23.35
C SER A 53 -39.52 18.26 -22.82
N LEU A 54 -39.26 19.48 -22.34
CA LEU A 54 -37.98 19.88 -21.78
C LEU A 54 -37.59 19.09 -20.52
N LEU A 55 -38.52 18.85 -19.60
CA LEU A 55 -38.26 18.06 -18.40
C LEU A 55 -37.99 16.59 -18.74
N CYS A 56 -38.71 16.05 -19.72
CA CYS A 56 -38.60 14.66 -20.12
C CYS A 56 -37.39 14.38 -21.02
N SER A 57 -36.74 15.39 -21.62
CA SER A 57 -35.60 15.19 -22.51
C SER A 57 -34.43 14.44 -21.86
N LYS A 58 -34.29 14.51 -20.52
CA LYS A 58 -33.30 13.72 -19.77
C LYS A 58 -33.59 12.21 -19.83
N CYS A 59 -34.86 11.84 -19.96
CA CYS A 59 -35.32 10.46 -20.00
C CYS A 59 -35.51 9.93 -21.43
N ASP A 60 -35.17 10.74 -22.44
CA ASP A 60 -35.37 10.38 -23.84
C ASP A 60 -34.48 9.17 -24.21
N PRO A 61 -35.00 8.17 -24.96
CA PRO A 61 -34.21 7.04 -25.42
C PRO A 61 -32.94 7.44 -26.19
N PHE A 62 -32.95 8.56 -26.91
CA PHE A 62 -31.76 9.07 -27.58
C PHE A 62 -30.65 9.44 -26.60
N ALA A 63 -30.99 9.97 -25.41
CA ALA A 63 -30.00 10.26 -24.38
C ALA A 63 -29.28 8.97 -23.93
N ALA A 64 -29.98 7.83 -23.92
CA ALA A 64 -29.38 6.53 -23.67
C ALA A 64 -28.56 6.00 -24.85
N GLU A 65 -28.97 6.28 -26.10
CA GLU A 65 -28.20 5.92 -27.28
C GLU A 65 -26.84 6.62 -27.35
N LEU A 66 -26.73 7.86 -26.83
CA LEU A 66 -25.45 8.58 -26.71
C LEU A 66 -24.40 7.82 -25.87
N PHE A 67 -24.79 6.82 -25.06
CA PHE A 67 -23.87 5.94 -24.32
C PHE A 67 -23.39 4.73 -25.14
N ARG A 68 -23.92 4.47 -26.34
CA ARG A 68 -23.48 3.39 -27.21
C ARG A 68 -22.33 3.83 -28.12
N VAL A 69 -21.29 3.00 -28.19
CA VAL A 69 -20.02 3.27 -28.92
C VAL A 69 -20.12 2.95 -30.43
N GLU A 70 -21.30 2.53 -30.92
CA GLU A 70 -21.49 2.08 -32.30
C GLU A 70 -21.55 3.27 -33.30
N SER A 71 -20.78 3.20 -34.38
CA SER A 71 -20.66 4.22 -35.44
C SER A 71 -21.82 4.17 -36.44
N GLU A 72 -23.05 4.30 -35.97
CA GLU A 72 -24.26 4.39 -36.80
C GLU A 72 -24.77 5.83 -36.91
N SER A 73 -25.45 6.16 -38.02
CA SER A 73 -26.14 7.44 -38.18
C SER A 73 -27.41 7.46 -37.33
N ARG A 74 -27.57 8.48 -36.49
CA ARG A 74 -28.67 8.52 -35.50
C ARG A 74 -29.53 9.75 -35.72
N GLN A 75 -30.84 9.57 -35.62
CA GLN A 75 -31.81 10.66 -35.67
C GLN A 75 -31.85 11.33 -34.31
N VAL A 76 -31.61 12.63 -34.27
CA VAL A 76 -31.71 13.41 -33.03
C VAL A 76 -33.19 13.67 -32.72
N PRO A 77 -33.67 13.49 -31.48
CA PRO A 77 -35.06 13.77 -31.13
C PRO A 77 -35.35 15.26 -31.30
N VAL A 78 -36.47 15.56 -31.97
CA VAL A 78 -36.96 16.93 -32.12
C VAL A 78 -37.54 17.37 -30.77
N LEU A 79 -36.97 18.39 -30.14
CA LEU A 79 -37.56 18.96 -28.91
C LEU A 79 -38.94 19.62 -29.16
N CYS A 80 -39.34 19.76 -30.42
CA CYS A 80 -40.67 20.19 -30.87
C CYS A 80 -41.69 19.02 -30.80
N ASN A 81 -42.44 18.96 -29.69
CA ASN A 81 -43.74 18.30 -29.54
C ASN A 81 -43.90 16.85 -30.03
N SER A 82 -43.32 15.88 -29.31
CA SER A 82 -43.49 14.43 -29.57
C SER A 82 -44.75 13.82 -28.95
N THR A 83 -45.93 14.38 -29.25
CA THR A 83 -47.21 13.64 -29.07
C THR A 83 -48.01 13.44 -30.34
N VAL A 84 -47.42 13.61 -31.52
CA VAL A 84 -48.13 13.34 -32.78
C VAL A 84 -47.66 12.02 -33.36
N SER A 85 -48.56 11.02 -33.30
CA SER A 85 -48.46 9.78 -34.06
C SER A 85 -48.14 10.07 -35.51
N SER A 86 -47.23 9.29 -36.08
CA SER A 86 -46.83 9.26 -37.49
C SER A 86 -48.03 9.12 -38.45
N SER A 87 -48.72 10.21 -38.74
CA SER A 87 -49.60 10.31 -39.91
C SER A 87 -49.95 11.75 -40.24
N LYS A 88 -49.37 12.22 -41.36
CA LYS A 88 -49.82 13.26 -42.30
C LYS A 88 -48.99 14.56 -42.42
N SER A 89 -48.62 14.78 -43.68
CA SER A 89 -48.37 16.00 -44.45
C SER A 89 -47.18 16.90 -44.11
N THR A 90 -46.16 16.80 -44.97
CA THR A 90 -45.50 17.92 -45.69
C THR A 90 -45.80 19.34 -45.19
N GLN A 91 -45.22 19.70 -44.05
CA GLN A 91 -44.75 21.05 -43.79
C GLN A 91 -43.24 20.94 -43.56
N SER A 92 -42.48 21.82 -44.23
CA SER A 92 -41.05 21.96 -44.03
C SER A 92 -40.76 22.19 -42.54
N LEU A 93 -40.05 21.25 -41.93
CA LEU A 93 -39.59 21.30 -40.53
C LEU A 93 -38.58 22.43 -40.25
N GLU A 94 -38.27 23.26 -41.25
CA GLU A 94 -37.23 24.30 -41.20
C GLU A 94 -37.61 25.55 -40.39
N ASP A 95 -38.89 25.73 -40.01
CA ASP A 95 -39.36 26.98 -39.36
C ASP A 95 -39.83 26.84 -37.90
N ILE A 96 -39.63 25.69 -37.24
CA ILE A 96 -40.06 25.52 -35.83
C ILE A 96 -38.86 25.67 -34.89
N ASP A 97 -38.56 26.91 -34.51
CA ASP A 97 -37.61 27.20 -33.44
C ASP A 97 -38.29 26.94 -32.07
N PHE A 98 -37.96 25.78 -31.47
CA PHE A 98 -38.41 25.42 -30.12
C PHE A 98 -38.08 26.50 -29.11
N CYS A 99 -36.89 27.10 -29.20
CA CYS A 99 -36.45 28.10 -28.24
C CYS A 99 -37.25 29.39 -28.36
N ALA A 100 -37.44 29.91 -29.58
CA ALA A 100 -38.28 31.08 -29.80
C ALA A 100 -39.75 30.80 -29.39
N THR A 101 -40.25 29.60 -29.66
CA THR A 101 -41.61 29.19 -29.27
C THR A 101 -41.75 29.08 -27.75
N PHE A 102 -40.76 28.46 -27.08
CA PHE A 102 -40.70 28.37 -25.63
C PHE A 102 -40.59 29.76 -25.00
N TRP A 103 -39.76 30.65 -25.54
CA TRP A 103 -39.69 32.03 -25.08
C TRP A 103 -41.04 32.72 -25.20
N ASN A 104 -41.68 32.69 -26.37
CA ASN A 104 -42.95 33.37 -26.60
C ASN A 104 -44.07 32.89 -25.65
N GLU A 105 -44.16 31.57 -25.43
CA GLU A 105 -45.25 30.94 -24.67
C GLU A 105 -44.93 30.75 -23.17
N CYS A 106 -43.65 30.72 -22.76
CA CYS A 106 -43.18 30.42 -21.40
C CYS A 106 -42.29 31.50 -20.76
N GLN A 107 -42.01 32.65 -21.39
CA GLN A 107 -41.12 33.68 -20.80
C GLN A 107 -41.55 34.17 -19.40
N ASN A 108 -42.84 34.15 -19.08
CA ASN A 108 -43.36 34.55 -17.76
C ASN A 108 -43.32 33.42 -16.72
N LEU A 109 -42.73 32.26 -17.07
CA LEU A 109 -42.62 31.12 -16.17
C LEU A 109 -41.59 31.42 -15.09
N SER A 110 -41.95 31.13 -13.83
CA SER A 110 -40.98 31.18 -12.74
C SER A 110 -39.91 30.11 -12.96
N VAL A 111 -38.66 30.50 -12.76
CA VAL A 111 -37.51 29.60 -12.95
C VAL A 111 -37.39 28.58 -11.82
N THR A 112 -38.06 28.81 -10.69
CA THR A 112 -38.10 27.93 -9.53
C THR A 112 -38.81 26.61 -9.86
N ASN A 113 -38.14 25.49 -9.56
CA ASN A 113 -38.55 24.13 -9.94
C ASN A 113 -38.51 23.81 -11.45
N THR A 114 -37.83 24.64 -12.26
CA THR A 114 -37.50 24.34 -13.67
C THR A 114 -36.02 23.98 -13.82
N PRO A 115 -35.59 23.37 -14.95
CA PRO A 115 -34.18 23.07 -15.21
C PRO A 115 -33.27 24.31 -15.25
N PHE A 116 -33.85 25.51 -15.33
CA PHE A 116 -33.10 26.76 -15.43
C PHE A 116 -32.68 27.33 -14.06
N ALA A 117 -33.11 26.71 -12.96
CA ALA A 117 -32.86 27.20 -11.60
C ALA A 117 -31.36 27.33 -11.25
N SER A 118 -30.51 26.42 -11.73
CA SER A 118 -29.07 26.46 -11.48
C SER A 118 -28.34 27.54 -12.28
N GLN A 119 -28.95 28.07 -13.35
CA GLN A 119 -28.36 29.11 -14.20
C GLN A 119 -28.70 30.54 -13.77
N ALA A 120 -29.54 30.71 -12.74
CA ALA A 120 -29.98 32.01 -12.24
C ALA A 120 -28.93 32.77 -11.39
N GLY A 121 -27.83 32.12 -10.98
CA GLY A 121 -26.75 32.73 -10.18
C GLY A 121 -27.12 33.03 -8.71
N ASP A 122 -26.12 33.05 -7.83
CA ASP A 122 -26.24 33.10 -6.35
C ASP A 122 -26.73 34.46 -5.78
N GLY A 123 -27.39 35.28 -6.59
CA GLY A 123 -27.86 36.64 -6.24
C GLY A 123 -29.20 37.05 -6.86
N GLY A 124 -29.89 36.18 -7.61
CA GLY A 124 -31.23 36.43 -8.12
C GLY A 124 -32.30 36.03 -7.12
N ASN A 125 -33.26 36.92 -6.82
CA ASN A 125 -34.41 36.59 -5.98
C ASN A 125 -35.11 35.34 -6.55
N ILE A 126 -35.34 34.29 -5.73
CA ILE A 126 -35.86 32.93 -6.09
C ILE A 126 -37.33 32.95 -6.60
N THR A 127 -37.79 34.10 -7.09
CA THR A 127 -39.13 34.34 -7.63
C THR A 127 -39.09 34.88 -9.06
N SER A 128 -37.90 35.04 -9.67
CA SER A 128 -37.76 35.63 -10.99
C SER A 128 -38.30 34.75 -12.13
N THR A 129 -38.84 35.41 -13.15
CA THR A 129 -39.33 34.78 -14.39
C THR A 129 -38.24 34.67 -15.45
N ILE A 130 -38.41 33.77 -16.43
CA ILE A 130 -37.47 33.58 -17.53
C ILE A 130 -37.15 34.91 -18.25
N SER A 131 -38.14 35.76 -18.49
CA SER A 131 -37.96 37.09 -19.08
C SER A 131 -37.10 38.04 -18.24
N GLU A 132 -37.15 37.92 -16.91
CA GLU A 132 -36.38 38.80 -16.01
C GLU A 132 -34.90 38.42 -15.97
N ILE A 133 -34.58 37.14 -16.11
CA ILE A 133 -33.20 36.64 -16.10
C ILE A 133 -32.53 36.89 -17.45
N TRP A 134 -33.15 36.44 -18.54
CA TRP A 134 -32.49 36.45 -19.86
C TRP A 134 -32.82 37.67 -20.71
N LYS A 135 -33.76 38.53 -20.31
CA LYS A 135 -34.11 39.84 -20.92
C LYS A 135 -34.52 39.85 -22.41
N SER A 136 -34.10 38.89 -23.23
CA SER A 136 -34.44 38.74 -24.64
C SER A 136 -34.47 37.27 -25.07
N SER A 137 -35.27 36.97 -26.11
CA SER A 137 -35.33 35.62 -26.71
C SER A 137 -33.95 35.16 -27.17
N ASN A 138 -33.15 36.06 -27.72
CA ASN A 138 -31.85 35.73 -28.28
C ASN A 138 -30.85 35.33 -27.19
N ASP A 139 -30.89 36.00 -26.03
CA ASP A 139 -30.04 35.68 -24.89
C ASP A 139 -30.48 34.40 -24.18
N PHE A 140 -31.79 34.11 -24.15
CA PHE A 140 -32.29 32.81 -23.69
C PHE A 140 -31.85 31.67 -24.62
N CYS A 141 -31.94 31.86 -25.94
CA CYS A 141 -31.57 30.83 -26.90
C CYS A 141 -30.07 30.54 -26.97
N LYS A 142 -29.21 31.46 -26.53
CA LYS A 142 -27.77 31.17 -26.33
C LYS A 142 -27.52 30.01 -25.36
N ILE A 143 -28.39 29.79 -24.37
CA ILE A 143 -28.28 28.63 -23.46
C ILE A 143 -28.48 27.31 -24.20
N PHE A 144 -29.32 27.34 -25.23
CA PHE A 144 -29.65 26.18 -26.07
C PHE A 144 -28.71 26.03 -27.27
N GLY A 145 -27.68 26.87 -27.40
CA GLY A 145 -26.70 26.78 -28.49
C GLY A 145 -26.63 28.00 -29.42
N GLY A 146 -27.42 29.05 -29.18
CA GLY A 146 -27.42 30.29 -30.00
C GLY A 146 -28.52 30.32 -31.06
N ALA A 147 -28.80 31.51 -31.60
CA ALA A 147 -29.64 31.65 -32.78
C ALA A 147 -28.86 31.24 -34.03
N SER A 148 -29.54 30.59 -34.96
CA SER A 148 -29.02 29.95 -36.18
C SER A 148 -28.07 30.83 -37.01
N ASP A 149 -26.78 30.78 -36.71
CA ASP A 149 -25.71 30.79 -37.69
C ASP A 149 -25.46 29.34 -38.16
N GLU A 150 -24.94 29.13 -39.39
CA GLU A 150 -24.83 27.83 -40.09
C GLU A 150 -24.05 26.70 -39.38
N SER A 151 -23.69 26.88 -38.11
CA SER A 151 -23.01 25.90 -37.26
C SER A 151 -23.63 25.69 -35.87
N SER A 152 -24.73 26.36 -35.52
CA SER A 152 -25.39 26.24 -34.22
C SER A 152 -26.65 25.35 -34.30
N VAL A 153 -26.60 24.21 -33.62
CA VAL A 153 -27.61 23.13 -33.72
C VAL A 153 -28.79 23.39 -32.79
N CYS A 154 -29.94 23.74 -33.36
CA CYS A 154 -31.22 23.30 -32.80
C CYS A 154 -31.49 21.86 -33.26
N PHE A 155 -32.01 21.00 -32.38
CA PHE A 155 -32.35 19.61 -32.71
C PHE A 155 -33.57 19.55 -33.65
N ASN A 156 -33.33 19.79 -34.94
CA ASN A 156 -34.34 19.83 -36.01
C ASN A 156 -34.77 18.43 -36.49
N GLY A 157 -34.28 17.36 -35.84
CA GLY A 157 -34.60 16.00 -36.24
C GLY A 157 -33.75 15.42 -37.35
N GLN A 158 -32.69 16.12 -37.79
CA GLN A 158 -31.81 15.59 -38.83
C GLN A 158 -30.86 14.51 -38.28
N ALA A 159 -30.52 13.55 -39.15
CA ALA A 159 -29.58 12.48 -38.83
C ALA A 159 -28.16 13.05 -38.68
N VAL A 160 -27.51 12.76 -37.56
CA VAL A 160 -26.09 13.08 -37.35
C VAL A 160 -25.30 11.78 -37.42
N SER A 161 -24.30 11.72 -38.31
CA SER A 161 -23.39 10.58 -38.41
C SER A 161 -22.23 10.74 -37.44
N PHE A 162 -22.08 9.82 -36.49
CA PHE A 162 -20.90 9.72 -35.64
C PHE A 162 -19.82 8.91 -36.36
N ASN A 163 -19.09 9.55 -37.29
CA ASN A 163 -17.99 8.88 -37.97
C ASN A 163 -16.76 8.86 -37.05
N ILE A 164 -16.63 7.81 -36.24
CA ILE A 164 -15.41 7.55 -35.46
C ILE A 164 -14.44 6.74 -36.32
N SER A 165 -14.07 7.26 -37.48
CA SER A 165 -12.71 7.03 -37.96
C SER A 165 -11.77 7.83 -37.05
N LYS A 166 -11.60 7.37 -35.79
CA LYS A 166 -10.53 7.86 -34.93
C LYS A 166 -9.25 7.35 -35.56
N VAL A 167 -8.67 8.24 -36.36
CA VAL A 167 -7.27 8.22 -36.79
C VAL A 167 -6.44 7.73 -35.61
N THR A 168 -5.62 6.69 -35.83
CA THR A 168 -4.53 6.34 -34.91
C THR A 168 -3.84 7.64 -34.54
N GLY A 169 -3.91 8.03 -33.26
CA GLY A 169 -3.29 9.25 -32.81
C GLY A 169 -1.80 9.26 -33.21
N PRO A 170 -1.21 10.43 -33.43
CA PRO A 170 0.24 10.49 -33.57
C PRO A 170 0.90 9.82 -32.36
N ALA A 171 2.10 9.26 -32.55
CA ALA A 171 2.83 8.56 -31.50
C ALA A 171 2.81 9.36 -30.18
N PRO A 172 2.43 8.75 -29.05
CA PRO A 172 2.27 9.46 -27.78
C PRO A 172 3.61 10.08 -27.36
N SER A 173 3.59 11.35 -26.97
CA SER A 173 4.80 12.03 -26.48
C SER A 173 5.21 11.58 -25.06
N GLY A 174 4.29 10.94 -24.33
CA GLY A 174 4.52 10.24 -23.07
C GLY A 174 3.22 9.86 -22.37
N ILE A 175 3.32 9.07 -21.30
CA ILE A 175 2.20 8.63 -20.46
C ILE A 175 2.17 9.43 -19.15
N CYS A 176 1.03 10.03 -18.82
CA CYS A 176 0.83 10.69 -17.54
C CYS A 176 0.16 9.74 -16.54
N LEU A 177 0.71 9.62 -15.34
CA LEU A 177 0.23 8.74 -14.26
C LEU A 177 -0.32 9.54 -13.08
N GLU A 178 -1.36 9.00 -12.45
CA GLU A 178 -1.93 9.49 -11.19
C GLU A 178 -1.99 8.35 -10.18
N LYS A 179 -1.43 8.56 -8.99
CA LYS A 179 -1.41 7.54 -7.94
C LYS A 179 -2.65 7.67 -7.05
N LEU A 180 -3.45 6.61 -7.00
CA LEU A 180 -4.74 6.58 -6.28
C LEU A 180 -4.69 5.88 -4.92
N GLY A 181 -3.68 5.03 -4.70
CA GLY A 181 -3.53 4.28 -3.45
C GLY A 181 -2.11 3.76 -3.26
N ASN A 182 -1.73 3.46 -2.01
CA ASN A 182 -0.43 2.87 -1.67
C ASN A 182 -0.47 1.33 -1.54
N GLY A 183 -1.66 0.71 -1.69
CA GLY A 183 -1.81 -0.75 -1.64
C GLY A 183 -1.19 -1.41 -2.87
N SER A 184 -0.65 -2.61 -2.66
CA SER A 184 -0.07 -3.45 -3.71
C SER A 184 -1.03 -4.61 -4.00
N TYR A 185 -1.43 -4.75 -5.26
CA TYR A 185 -2.41 -5.74 -5.71
C TYR A 185 -1.87 -6.47 -6.95
N LEU A 186 -2.39 -7.66 -7.19
CA LEU A 186 -2.00 -8.49 -8.33
C LEU A 186 -3.08 -8.52 -9.42
N ASN A 187 -4.35 -8.35 -9.05
CA ASN A 187 -5.48 -8.30 -9.99
C ASN A 187 -6.36 -7.07 -9.75
N MET A 188 -6.92 -6.54 -10.84
CA MET A 188 -7.93 -5.50 -10.84
C MET A 188 -8.92 -5.76 -11.97
N VAL A 189 -10.18 -6.01 -11.63
CA VAL A 189 -11.25 -6.23 -12.62
C VAL A 189 -12.42 -5.30 -12.37
N PRO A 190 -13.09 -4.81 -13.43
CA PRO A 190 -14.21 -3.90 -13.26
C PRO A 190 -15.43 -4.62 -12.70
N HIS A 191 -16.25 -3.91 -11.93
CA HIS A 191 -17.50 -4.47 -11.43
C HIS A 191 -18.49 -4.67 -12.61
N PRO A 192 -19.11 -5.85 -12.78
CA PRO A 192 -19.96 -6.13 -13.95
C PRO A 192 -21.25 -5.30 -14.08
N ASP A 193 -21.52 -4.38 -13.16
CA ASP A 193 -22.72 -3.51 -13.16
C ASP A 193 -22.51 -2.20 -13.94
N GLY A 194 -21.32 -1.99 -14.50
CA GLY A 194 -20.96 -0.76 -15.20
C GLY A 194 -20.66 0.42 -14.27
N SER A 195 -20.67 0.24 -12.94
CA SER A 195 -20.31 1.30 -12.00
C SER A 195 -18.81 1.59 -12.04
N ASN A 196 -18.39 2.66 -11.36
CA ASN A 196 -16.97 2.96 -11.12
C ASN A 196 -16.33 2.06 -10.04
N ARG A 197 -16.95 0.93 -9.70
CA ARG A 197 -16.40 -0.02 -8.74
C ARG A 197 -15.52 -1.04 -9.44
N VAL A 198 -14.51 -1.51 -8.72
CA VAL A 198 -13.52 -2.49 -9.18
C VAL A 198 -13.26 -3.49 -8.06
N PHE A 199 -12.94 -4.72 -8.44
CA PHE A 199 -12.44 -5.72 -7.51
C PHE A 199 -10.92 -5.76 -7.60
N LEU A 200 -10.26 -5.64 -6.45
CA LEU A 200 -8.82 -5.77 -6.32
C LEU A 200 -8.52 -7.06 -5.59
N SER A 201 -7.47 -7.79 -5.98
CA SER A 201 -7.00 -8.92 -5.18
C SER A 201 -5.51 -8.86 -4.90
N ASP A 202 -5.13 -9.25 -3.70
CA ASP A 202 -3.73 -9.45 -3.33
C ASP A 202 -3.30 -10.91 -3.52
N GLN A 203 -2.00 -11.13 -3.57
CA GLN A 203 -1.41 -12.46 -3.78
C GLN A 203 -1.72 -13.45 -2.65
N PRO A 204 -1.79 -13.04 -1.35
CA PRO A 204 -2.17 -13.93 -0.26
C PRO A 204 -3.59 -14.48 -0.29
N GLY A 205 -4.53 -13.90 -1.06
CA GLY A 205 -5.86 -14.48 -1.24
C GLY A 205 -7.04 -13.60 -0.84
N LYS A 206 -6.84 -12.29 -0.62
CA LYS A 206 -7.94 -11.37 -0.30
C LYS A 206 -8.45 -10.67 -1.53
N ILE A 207 -9.78 -10.56 -1.64
CA ILE A 207 -10.48 -9.79 -2.68
C ILE A 207 -11.23 -8.64 -2.01
N TYR A 208 -10.94 -7.43 -2.48
CA TYR A 208 -11.49 -6.17 -1.99
C TYR A 208 -12.43 -5.57 -3.03
N LEU A 209 -13.53 -4.98 -2.59
CA LEU A 209 -14.33 -4.10 -3.42
C LEU A 209 -13.87 -2.65 -3.21
N ALA A 210 -13.51 -1.98 -4.30
CA ALA A 210 -13.06 -0.60 -4.28
C ALA A 210 -13.90 0.28 -5.21
N THR A 211 -14.01 1.56 -4.89
CA THR A 211 -14.66 2.58 -5.73
C THR A 211 -13.60 3.53 -6.28
N VAL A 212 -13.53 3.61 -7.61
CA VAL A 212 -12.58 4.45 -8.34
C VAL A 212 -13.09 5.90 -8.35
N PRO A 213 -12.29 6.88 -7.89
CA PRO A 213 -12.67 8.28 -7.92
C PRO A 213 -12.63 8.86 -9.35
N ALA A 214 -13.41 9.92 -9.56
CA ALA A 214 -13.35 10.67 -10.81
C ALA A 214 -11.93 11.21 -11.07
N GLN A 215 -11.53 11.27 -12.33
CA GLN A 215 -10.21 11.74 -12.72
C GLN A 215 -9.99 13.22 -12.36
N GLY A 216 -8.83 13.53 -11.76
CA GLY A 216 -8.48 14.89 -11.35
C GLY A 216 -9.26 15.40 -10.14
N SER A 217 -10.07 14.56 -9.48
CA SER A 217 -10.83 14.95 -8.28
C SER A 217 -9.96 15.18 -7.04
N GLY A 218 -8.70 14.71 -7.05
CA GLY A 218 -7.85 14.71 -5.86
C GLY A 218 -8.24 13.64 -4.81
N GLU A 219 -9.28 12.84 -5.06
CA GLU A 219 -9.71 11.79 -4.15
C GLU A 219 -8.90 10.50 -4.32
N LEU A 220 -8.82 9.72 -3.23
CA LEU A 220 -8.15 8.42 -3.20
C LEU A 220 -9.09 7.30 -3.62
N LEU A 221 -8.50 6.16 -4.01
CA LEU A 221 -9.23 4.92 -4.19
C LEU A 221 -9.89 4.51 -2.86
N LYS A 222 -11.22 4.40 -2.85
CA LYS A 222 -11.99 4.05 -1.64
C LYS A 222 -12.13 2.55 -1.55
N ILE A 223 -11.44 1.91 -0.60
CA ILE A 223 -11.51 0.47 -0.35
C ILE A 223 -12.32 0.25 0.93
N ASP A 224 -13.29 -0.65 0.87
CA ASP A 224 -14.02 -1.07 2.06
C ASP A 224 -13.23 -2.17 2.80
N GLU A 225 -12.22 -1.75 3.56
CA GLU A 225 -11.36 -2.68 4.33
C GLU A 225 -12.10 -3.38 5.49
N THR A 226 -13.28 -2.89 5.86
CA THR A 226 -14.15 -3.52 6.88
C THR A 226 -14.98 -4.67 6.35
N ASN A 227 -15.18 -4.74 5.03
CA ASN A 227 -16.06 -5.71 4.40
C ASN A 227 -15.37 -6.29 3.16
N LEU A 228 -14.45 -7.22 3.41
CA LEU A 228 -13.80 -8.01 2.35
C LEU A 228 -14.84 -8.69 1.48
N PHE A 229 -14.64 -8.63 0.17
CA PHE A 229 -15.52 -9.33 -0.76
C PHE A 229 -15.34 -10.84 -0.63
N LEU A 230 -14.09 -11.31 -0.52
CA LEU A 230 -13.75 -12.71 -0.25
C LEU A 230 -12.37 -12.79 0.41
N ASP A 231 -12.19 -13.71 1.36
CA ASP A 231 -10.90 -14.02 1.98
C ASP A 231 -10.62 -15.51 1.80
N LEU A 232 -9.56 -15.83 1.05
CA LEU A 232 -9.08 -17.19 0.78
C LEU A 232 -7.71 -17.45 1.42
N THR A 233 -7.30 -16.66 2.42
CA THR A 233 -5.93 -16.74 2.99
C THR A 233 -5.59 -18.06 3.67
N GLU A 234 -6.60 -18.87 4.04
CA GLU A 234 -6.40 -20.20 4.62
C GLU A 234 -6.21 -21.28 3.54
N GLU A 235 -6.85 -21.11 2.37
CA GLU A 235 -6.78 -22.01 1.23
C GLU A 235 -5.60 -21.71 0.31
N VAL A 236 -5.25 -20.43 0.17
CA VAL A 236 -4.22 -19.95 -0.74
C VAL A 236 -2.83 -20.14 -0.16
N HIS A 237 -2.01 -20.89 -0.88
CA HIS A 237 -0.57 -20.86 -0.72
C HIS A 237 0.03 -19.85 -1.69
N PHE A 238 0.82 -18.92 -1.17
CA PHE A 238 1.53 -17.94 -1.96
C PHE A 238 3.03 -17.96 -1.69
N ASP A 239 3.79 -17.62 -2.73
CA ASP A 239 5.24 -17.43 -2.72
C ASP A 239 5.60 -16.46 -3.88
N ALA A 240 6.81 -16.46 -4.41
CA ALA A 240 7.22 -15.58 -5.50
C ALA A 240 6.29 -15.61 -6.73
N GLU A 241 5.88 -16.81 -7.18
CA GLU A 241 5.03 -17.00 -8.38
C GLU A 241 3.69 -17.69 -8.09
N LEU A 242 3.45 -18.07 -6.83
CA LEU A 242 2.22 -18.74 -6.40
C LEU A 242 1.33 -17.75 -5.64
N GLY A 243 0.02 -17.98 -5.65
CA GLY A 243 -0.93 -17.21 -4.84
C GLY A 243 -2.32 -17.16 -5.46
N LEU A 244 -3.08 -16.09 -5.20
CA LEU A 244 -4.31 -15.77 -5.93
C LEU A 244 -3.97 -15.06 -7.24
N LEU A 245 -3.89 -15.84 -8.33
CA LEU A 245 -3.30 -15.41 -9.60
C LEU A 245 -4.30 -14.82 -10.59
N GLY A 246 -5.61 -15.08 -10.43
CA GLY A 246 -6.63 -14.50 -11.29
C GLY A 246 -8.04 -14.49 -10.68
N ILE A 247 -8.83 -13.50 -11.09
CA ILE A 247 -10.26 -13.40 -10.76
C ILE A 247 -11.04 -13.05 -12.04
N ALA A 248 -12.18 -13.70 -12.27
CA ALA A 248 -13.01 -13.46 -13.43
C ALA A 248 -14.50 -13.56 -13.08
N PHE A 249 -15.28 -12.56 -13.50
CA PHE A 249 -16.72 -12.56 -13.32
C PHE A 249 -17.40 -13.19 -14.53
N HIS A 250 -18.42 -14.02 -14.29
CA HIS A 250 -19.19 -14.60 -15.39
C HIS A 250 -19.81 -13.49 -16.26
N PRO A 251 -19.89 -13.63 -17.61
CA PRO A 251 -20.47 -12.60 -18.47
C PRO A 251 -21.91 -12.21 -18.10
N GLU A 252 -22.65 -13.14 -17.51
CA GLU A 252 -23.99 -12.93 -16.95
C GLU A 252 -24.03 -12.76 -15.42
N PHE A 253 -22.94 -12.27 -14.79
CA PHE A 253 -22.83 -12.14 -13.33
C PHE A 253 -24.02 -11.41 -12.70
N LEU A 254 -24.54 -10.36 -13.32
CA LEU A 254 -25.71 -9.63 -12.79
C LEU A 254 -26.99 -10.48 -12.72
N LYS A 255 -27.09 -11.54 -13.53
CA LYS A 255 -28.22 -12.46 -13.53
C LYS A 255 -27.99 -13.67 -12.63
N ASN A 256 -26.76 -14.19 -12.60
CA ASN A 256 -26.46 -15.48 -11.99
C ASN A 256 -25.55 -15.43 -10.76
N GLY A 257 -24.93 -14.29 -10.44
CA GLY A 257 -24.09 -14.12 -9.26
C GLY A 257 -22.77 -14.90 -9.26
N ARG A 258 -22.37 -15.48 -10.40
CA ARG A 258 -21.22 -16.41 -10.50
C ARG A 258 -19.92 -15.68 -10.81
N PHE A 259 -18.88 -15.93 -10.03
CA PHE A 259 -17.51 -15.50 -10.34
C PHE A 259 -16.52 -16.61 -10.00
N PHE A 260 -15.30 -16.46 -10.51
CA PHE A 260 -14.28 -17.50 -10.46
C PHE A 260 -12.98 -16.92 -9.92
N ALA A 261 -12.28 -17.70 -9.11
CA ALA A 261 -10.95 -17.38 -8.62
C ALA A 261 -9.98 -18.50 -9.00
N SER A 262 -8.80 -18.11 -9.49
CA SER A 262 -7.69 -18.99 -9.82
C SER A 262 -6.57 -18.79 -8.82
N PHE A 263 -6.19 -19.83 -8.10
CA PHE A 263 -5.21 -19.74 -7.03
C PHE A 263 -4.41 -21.02 -6.83
N ASN A 264 -3.30 -20.91 -6.09
CA ASN A 264 -2.50 -22.07 -5.70
C ASN A 264 -2.77 -22.46 -4.25
N CYS A 265 -2.69 -23.75 -3.96
CA CYS A 265 -2.82 -24.28 -2.61
C CYS A 265 -1.71 -25.30 -2.31
N ASP A 266 -1.51 -25.60 -1.03
CA ASP A 266 -0.55 -26.59 -0.54
C ASP A 266 -1.28 -27.78 0.07
N ARG A 267 -1.17 -28.96 -0.54
CA ARG A 267 -1.82 -30.18 -0.04
C ARG A 267 -1.37 -30.61 1.35
N VAL A 268 -0.18 -30.18 1.78
CA VAL A 268 0.35 -30.49 3.10
C VAL A 268 -0.35 -29.64 4.17
N LYS A 269 -0.74 -28.40 3.84
CA LYS A 269 -1.43 -27.48 4.75
C LYS A 269 -2.95 -27.61 4.68
N TRP A 270 -3.50 -27.78 3.49
CA TRP A 270 -4.93 -27.86 3.24
C TRP A 270 -5.27 -29.17 2.53
N PRO A 271 -5.81 -30.17 3.25
CA PRO A 271 -6.07 -31.50 2.68
C PRO A 271 -7.06 -31.54 1.51
N GLU A 272 -7.94 -30.54 1.38
CA GLU A 272 -8.87 -30.43 0.24
C GLU A 272 -8.18 -29.94 -1.05
N CYS A 273 -6.91 -29.53 -0.96
CA CYS A 273 -6.02 -29.27 -2.10
C CYS A 273 -5.60 -30.59 -2.75
N SER A 274 -6.53 -31.21 -3.48
CA SER A 274 -6.32 -32.51 -4.12
C SER A 274 -6.69 -32.47 -5.60
N GLY A 275 -5.80 -32.97 -6.47
CA GLY A 275 -6.10 -33.16 -7.88
C GLY A 275 -5.12 -34.12 -8.56
N LYS A 276 -5.35 -34.37 -9.85
CA LYS A 276 -4.42 -35.16 -10.68
C LYS A 276 -3.08 -34.41 -10.76
N CYS A 277 -1.95 -35.11 -10.67
CA CYS A 277 -0.63 -34.52 -10.85
C CYS A 277 -0.36 -34.30 -12.35
N ALA A 278 0.14 -33.13 -12.74
CA ALA A 278 0.48 -32.83 -14.12
C ALA A 278 1.58 -33.77 -14.63
N CYS A 279 2.60 -34.04 -13.81
CA CYS A 279 3.61 -35.06 -14.08
C CYS A 279 3.06 -36.46 -13.78
N ASN A 280 2.77 -37.24 -14.82
CA ASN A 280 2.26 -38.60 -14.69
C ASN A 280 2.68 -39.48 -15.86
N SER A 281 2.37 -40.78 -15.76
CA SER A 281 2.73 -41.79 -16.76
C SER A 281 2.14 -41.54 -18.16
N ASP A 282 1.05 -40.78 -18.28
CA ASP A 282 0.43 -40.49 -19.60
C ASP A 282 1.34 -39.60 -20.47
N ILE A 283 2.28 -38.89 -19.82
CA ILE A 283 3.24 -37.96 -20.43
C ILE A 283 4.69 -38.35 -20.17
N ASP A 284 4.96 -39.62 -19.85
CA ASP A 284 6.28 -40.16 -19.55
C ASP A 284 7.03 -39.41 -18.42
N CYS A 285 6.27 -38.87 -17.46
CA CYS A 285 6.81 -38.17 -16.29
C CYS A 285 6.47 -38.95 -15.01
N ASP A 286 7.50 -39.27 -14.24
CA ASP A 286 7.34 -39.97 -12.96
C ASP A 286 7.64 -39.02 -11.80
N PRO A 287 6.63 -38.57 -11.03
CA PRO A 287 6.85 -37.62 -9.95
C PRO A 287 7.75 -38.17 -8.84
N ALA A 288 7.89 -39.50 -8.71
CA ALA A 288 8.80 -40.11 -7.74
C ALA A 288 10.29 -40.02 -8.17
N LYS A 289 10.55 -39.72 -9.45
CA LYS A 289 11.90 -39.52 -10.00
C LYS A 289 12.29 -38.04 -10.10
N LEU A 290 11.38 -37.13 -9.76
CA LEU A 290 11.66 -35.70 -9.70
C LEU A 290 12.24 -35.35 -8.33
N ASP A 291 13.31 -34.57 -8.33
CA ASP A 291 13.88 -34.01 -7.10
C ASP A 291 12.93 -32.96 -6.49
N SER A 292 13.09 -32.69 -5.19
CA SER A 292 12.38 -31.58 -4.55
C SER A 292 12.84 -30.25 -5.12
N ASP A 293 11.89 -29.37 -5.46
CA ASP A 293 12.17 -28.02 -5.94
C ASP A 293 11.84 -27.00 -4.85
N ASN A 294 12.80 -26.14 -4.50
CA ASN A 294 12.70 -25.18 -3.38
C ASN A 294 12.18 -25.79 -2.05
N GLY A 295 12.48 -27.08 -1.81
CA GLY A 295 12.03 -27.80 -0.62
C GLY A 295 10.60 -28.35 -0.68
N ALA A 296 9.88 -28.13 -1.79
CA ALA A 296 8.58 -28.73 -2.06
C ALA A 296 8.73 -30.07 -2.77
N THR A 297 7.87 -31.03 -2.43
CA THR A 297 7.79 -32.30 -3.16
C THR A 297 6.98 -32.15 -4.46
N PRO A 298 7.30 -32.89 -5.53
CA PRO A 298 6.53 -32.84 -6.77
C PRO A 298 5.02 -33.04 -6.54
N CYS A 299 4.19 -32.18 -7.13
CA CYS A 299 2.73 -32.18 -6.96
C CYS A 299 2.26 -32.04 -5.50
N GLN A 300 3.04 -31.33 -4.68
CA GLN A 300 2.59 -30.80 -3.40
C GLN A 300 1.64 -29.63 -3.60
N TYR A 301 2.05 -28.65 -4.41
CA TYR A 301 1.23 -27.50 -4.74
C TYR A 301 0.28 -27.83 -5.89
N HIS A 302 -0.91 -27.23 -5.88
CA HIS A 302 -1.89 -27.38 -6.94
C HIS A 302 -2.33 -26.02 -7.46
N SER A 303 -2.67 -25.93 -8.74
CA SER A 303 -3.42 -24.82 -9.32
C SER A 303 -4.91 -25.18 -9.33
N ILE A 304 -5.73 -24.29 -8.79
CA ILE A 304 -7.17 -24.45 -8.63
C ILE A 304 -7.91 -23.33 -9.36
N ILE A 305 -9.02 -23.67 -10.00
CA ILE A 305 -10.07 -22.72 -10.37
C ILE A 305 -11.34 -23.10 -9.62
N SER A 306 -11.84 -22.18 -8.81
CA SER A 306 -13.07 -22.36 -8.04
C SER A 306 -14.14 -21.36 -8.47
N GLU A 307 -15.38 -21.85 -8.55
CA GLU A 307 -16.59 -21.07 -8.78
C GLU A 307 -17.20 -20.67 -7.44
N PHE A 308 -17.50 -19.38 -7.31
CA PHE A 308 -18.16 -18.78 -6.17
C PHE A 308 -19.49 -18.17 -6.59
N PHE A 309 -20.44 -18.16 -5.66
CA PHE A 309 -21.75 -17.57 -5.85
C PHE A 309 -22.01 -16.45 -4.83
N THR A 310 -22.60 -15.36 -5.31
CA THR A 310 -23.11 -14.26 -4.47
C THR A 310 -24.48 -13.77 -4.95
N ASN A 311 -25.39 -13.47 -4.01
CA ASN A 311 -26.73 -12.96 -4.31
C ASN A 311 -26.77 -11.45 -4.64
N GLY A 312 -25.62 -10.82 -4.93
CA GLY A 312 -25.52 -9.40 -5.27
C GLY A 312 -25.69 -8.43 -4.10
N THR A 313 -26.12 -8.91 -2.93
CA THR A 313 -26.01 -8.23 -1.63
C THR A 313 -24.77 -8.74 -0.91
N TYR A 314 -24.02 -7.85 -0.24
CA TYR A 314 -22.77 -8.05 0.55
C TYR A 314 -22.81 -9.22 1.58
N VAL A 315 -23.04 -10.43 1.09
CA VAL A 315 -22.98 -11.68 1.83
C VAL A 315 -21.72 -12.39 1.34
N ARG A 316 -20.92 -12.87 2.28
CA ARG A 316 -19.69 -13.63 2.03
C ARG A 316 -19.93 -14.67 0.94
N PRO A 317 -19.27 -14.57 -0.23
CA PRO A 317 -19.38 -15.56 -1.28
C PRO A 317 -19.01 -16.95 -0.79
N VAL A 318 -19.69 -17.95 -1.31
CA VAL A 318 -19.44 -19.36 -0.96
C VAL A 318 -18.93 -20.07 -2.19
N GLU A 319 -17.89 -20.89 -2.02
CA GLU A 319 -17.45 -21.81 -3.07
C GLU A 319 -18.58 -22.80 -3.35
N VAL A 320 -19.07 -22.82 -4.58
CA VAL A 320 -20.16 -23.71 -5.00
C VAL A 320 -19.66 -24.89 -5.83
N ARG A 321 -18.48 -24.75 -6.44
CA ARG A 321 -17.94 -25.78 -7.32
C ARG A 321 -16.45 -25.59 -7.59
N ARG A 322 -15.69 -26.69 -7.55
CA ARG A 322 -14.33 -26.73 -8.08
C ARG A 322 -14.36 -27.00 -9.58
N ILE A 323 -13.89 -26.04 -10.37
CA ILE A 323 -13.90 -26.12 -11.83
C ILE A 323 -12.67 -26.87 -12.32
N PHE A 324 -11.49 -26.58 -11.79
CA PHE A 324 -10.25 -27.18 -12.25
C PHE A 324 -9.31 -27.43 -11.06
N THR A 325 -8.58 -28.55 -11.08
CA THR A 325 -7.48 -28.77 -10.12
C THR A 325 -6.38 -29.60 -10.74
N MET A 326 -5.14 -29.08 -10.68
CA MET A 326 -3.95 -29.75 -11.21
C MET A 326 -2.78 -29.62 -10.25
N GLY A 327 -2.17 -30.74 -9.87
CA GLY A 327 -0.92 -30.77 -9.10
C GLY A 327 0.27 -30.36 -9.95
N LEU A 328 1.13 -29.52 -9.39
CA LEU A 328 2.23 -28.85 -10.08
C LEU A 328 3.56 -29.57 -9.83
N PRO A 329 4.34 -29.93 -10.87
CA PRO A 329 5.55 -30.72 -10.71
C PRO A 329 6.71 -29.93 -10.09
N TYR A 330 6.77 -28.62 -10.34
CA TYR A 330 7.76 -27.70 -9.77
C TYR A 330 7.08 -26.47 -9.14
N THR A 331 7.85 -25.49 -8.68
CA THR A 331 7.36 -24.33 -7.90
C THR A 331 7.25 -23.03 -8.69
N SER A 332 7.67 -23.00 -9.97
CA SER A 332 7.67 -21.81 -10.83
C SER A 332 7.04 -22.05 -12.22
N HIS A 333 6.80 -20.96 -12.96
CA HIS A 333 6.30 -20.88 -14.34
C HIS A 333 4.92 -21.49 -14.57
N HIS A 334 3.94 -21.07 -13.76
CA HIS A 334 2.58 -21.62 -13.84
C HIS A 334 1.56 -20.68 -14.49
N GLY A 335 1.88 -19.40 -14.71
CA GLY A 335 0.86 -18.43 -15.13
C GLY A 335 -0.25 -18.35 -14.10
N GLY A 336 -1.50 -18.63 -14.46
CA GLY A 336 -2.60 -18.75 -13.51
C GLY A 336 -3.74 -17.75 -13.72
N GLN A 337 -3.61 -16.83 -14.67
CA GLN A 337 -4.67 -15.88 -14.98
C GLN A 337 -5.87 -16.59 -15.62
N ILE A 338 -7.07 -16.16 -15.24
CA ILE A 338 -8.33 -16.56 -15.86
C ILE A 338 -9.08 -15.33 -16.37
N LEU A 339 -9.80 -15.46 -17.48
CA LEU A 339 -10.67 -14.43 -18.03
C LEU A 339 -11.70 -15.01 -18.99
N PHE A 340 -12.82 -14.32 -19.20
CA PHE A 340 -13.85 -14.74 -20.14
C PHE A 340 -13.61 -14.15 -21.53
N GLY A 341 -13.77 -14.98 -22.56
CA GLY A 341 -13.78 -14.50 -23.94
C GLY A 341 -15.00 -13.60 -24.17
N PRO A 342 -14.83 -12.34 -24.61
CA PRO A 342 -15.93 -11.39 -24.68
C PRO A 342 -16.98 -11.73 -25.75
N LYS A 343 -16.58 -12.50 -26.78
CA LYS A 343 -17.46 -12.89 -27.89
C LYS A 343 -18.15 -14.25 -27.66
N ASP A 344 -17.45 -15.20 -27.07
CA ASP A 344 -17.90 -16.59 -26.93
C ASP A 344 -18.37 -16.94 -25.51
N GLY A 345 -17.98 -16.15 -24.50
CA GLY A 345 -18.41 -16.33 -23.11
C GLY A 345 -17.79 -17.53 -22.41
N TYR A 346 -16.74 -18.14 -22.97
CA TYR A 346 -16.02 -19.26 -22.35
C TYR A 346 -14.90 -18.78 -21.43
N LEU A 347 -14.52 -19.61 -20.46
CA LEU A 347 -13.43 -19.31 -19.53
C LEU A 347 -12.09 -19.71 -20.16
N TYR A 348 -11.19 -18.76 -20.32
CA TYR A 348 -9.82 -19.00 -20.75
C TYR A 348 -8.91 -19.08 -19.52
N PHE A 349 -7.96 -20.01 -19.54
CA PHE A 349 -7.02 -20.25 -18.45
C PHE A 349 -5.59 -20.37 -18.98
N MET A 350 -4.71 -19.51 -18.47
CA MET A 350 -3.32 -19.41 -18.88
C MET A 350 -2.46 -20.27 -17.96
N MET A 351 -1.77 -21.25 -18.52
CA MET A 351 -0.92 -22.18 -17.77
C MET A 351 0.47 -22.26 -18.42
N GLY A 352 1.50 -21.96 -17.62
CA GLY A 352 2.89 -22.09 -18.05
C GLY A 352 3.39 -23.53 -18.08
N ASP A 353 4.61 -23.73 -18.55
CA ASP A 353 5.29 -25.02 -18.75
C ASP A 353 5.52 -25.78 -17.44
N GLY A 354 5.30 -25.11 -16.30
CA GLY A 354 5.38 -25.71 -14.98
C GLY A 354 6.78 -25.72 -14.41
N GLY A 355 7.74 -25.00 -15.00
CA GLY A 355 9.02 -24.70 -14.38
C GLY A 355 10.19 -25.55 -14.86
N SER A 356 11.30 -25.41 -14.13
CA SER A 356 12.61 -25.98 -14.46
C SER A 356 13.23 -25.43 -15.75
N LYS A 357 14.56 -25.31 -15.75
CA LYS A 357 15.29 -24.67 -16.85
C LYS A 357 15.08 -25.43 -18.16
N GLY A 358 14.50 -24.76 -19.15
CA GLY A 358 14.36 -25.26 -20.53
C GLY A 358 13.31 -26.36 -20.73
N ASP A 359 12.30 -26.47 -19.86
CA ASP A 359 11.21 -27.46 -19.95
C ASP A 359 11.72 -28.88 -20.27
N PRO A 360 12.42 -29.54 -19.31
CA PRO A 360 13.13 -30.80 -19.56
C PRO A 360 12.23 -31.96 -19.97
N HIS A 361 10.93 -31.89 -19.67
CA HIS A 361 9.92 -32.88 -20.04
C HIS A 361 9.14 -32.49 -21.30
N ASN A 362 9.50 -31.37 -21.93
CA ASN A 362 8.88 -30.83 -23.13
C ASN A 362 7.36 -30.70 -22.96
N PHE A 363 6.90 -30.32 -21.76
CA PHE A 363 5.50 -30.17 -21.43
C PHE A 363 4.78 -29.20 -22.36
N ALA A 364 5.43 -28.09 -22.73
CA ALA A 364 4.86 -27.07 -23.59
C ALA A 364 4.52 -27.58 -24.99
N GLN A 365 5.30 -28.51 -25.55
CA GLN A 365 4.97 -29.20 -26.80
C GLN A 365 4.24 -30.53 -26.62
N ASN A 366 4.25 -31.09 -25.40
CA ASN A 366 3.53 -32.31 -25.12
C ASN A 366 2.03 -32.06 -25.15
N LYS A 367 1.40 -32.63 -26.16
CA LYS A 367 -0.02 -32.54 -26.46
C LYS A 367 -0.94 -33.27 -25.47
N LYS A 368 -0.37 -34.14 -24.64
CA LYS A 368 -1.04 -34.84 -23.55
C LYS A 368 -0.85 -34.13 -22.19
N SER A 369 -0.19 -32.97 -22.17
CA SER A 369 -0.01 -32.13 -20.98
C SER A 369 -0.82 -30.84 -21.10
N LEU A 370 -1.36 -30.36 -19.97
CA LEU A 370 -1.97 -29.02 -19.86
C LEU A 370 -0.98 -27.92 -19.47
N LEU A 371 0.27 -28.29 -19.16
CA LEU A 371 1.35 -27.33 -18.92
C LEU A 371 1.85 -26.74 -20.26
N GLY A 372 2.15 -25.44 -20.25
CA GLY A 372 2.56 -24.65 -21.42
C GLY A 372 1.43 -24.50 -22.44
N LYS A 373 0.21 -24.27 -21.94
CA LYS A 373 -1.03 -24.20 -22.72
C LYS A 373 -1.89 -23.01 -22.31
N ILE A 374 -2.68 -22.53 -23.26
CA ILE A 374 -3.88 -21.75 -22.97
C ILE A 374 -5.07 -22.68 -23.16
N MET A 375 -5.89 -22.82 -22.13
CA MET A 375 -7.09 -23.66 -22.13
C MET A 375 -8.34 -22.81 -22.33
N ARG A 376 -9.39 -23.41 -22.91
CA ARG A 376 -10.71 -22.79 -23.09
C ARG A 376 -11.81 -23.76 -22.64
N LEU A 377 -12.51 -23.40 -21.58
CA LEU A 377 -13.42 -24.25 -20.83
C LEU A 377 -14.86 -23.73 -20.88
N ASP A 378 -15.84 -24.62 -20.98
CA ASP A 378 -17.26 -24.31 -20.82
C ASP A 378 -17.73 -24.64 -19.40
N VAL A 379 -17.86 -23.57 -18.61
CA VAL A 379 -18.27 -23.62 -17.19
C VAL A 379 -19.79 -23.54 -17.01
N ASN A 380 -20.57 -23.42 -18.08
CA ASN A 380 -22.03 -23.33 -18.01
C ASN A 380 -22.72 -24.69 -18.05
N ASN A 381 -22.13 -25.63 -18.76
CA ASN A 381 -22.67 -26.96 -18.90
C ASN A 381 -21.96 -27.94 -17.95
N VAL A 382 -22.72 -28.46 -16.98
CA VAL A 382 -22.26 -29.48 -16.04
C VAL A 382 -22.45 -30.84 -16.68
N LEU A 383 -21.35 -31.58 -16.85
CA LEU A 383 -21.40 -32.95 -17.32
C LEU A 383 -21.78 -33.90 -16.18
N ASP A 384 -22.48 -34.99 -16.50
CA ASP A 384 -22.70 -36.06 -15.53
C ASP A 384 -21.38 -36.79 -15.20
N ALA A 385 -21.35 -37.49 -14.07
CA ALA A 385 -20.15 -38.19 -13.61
C ALA A 385 -19.65 -39.27 -14.58
N LYS A 386 -20.52 -39.77 -15.47
CA LYS A 386 -20.17 -40.78 -16.46
C LYS A 386 -19.43 -40.14 -17.64
N ALA A 387 -19.91 -39.01 -18.14
CA ALA A 387 -19.26 -38.22 -19.18
C ALA A 387 -17.92 -37.64 -18.71
N MET A 388 -17.83 -37.13 -17.47
CA MET A 388 -16.55 -36.64 -16.92
C MET A 388 -15.47 -37.73 -16.85
N ASN A 389 -15.84 -38.95 -16.44
CA ASN A 389 -14.92 -40.09 -16.41
C ASN A 389 -14.55 -40.61 -17.80
N GLU A 390 -15.46 -40.52 -18.78
CA GLU A 390 -15.19 -40.90 -20.16
C GLU A 390 -14.15 -39.98 -20.83
N PHE A 391 -14.23 -38.67 -20.54
CA PHE A 391 -13.28 -37.67 -21.06
C PHE A 391 -12.03 -37.47 -20.18
N GLN A 392 -11.96 -38.10 -19.00
CA GLN A 392 -10.86 -37.96 -18.02
C GLN A 392 -10.50 -36.50 -17.70
N LEU A 393 -11.51 -35.65 -17.54
CA LEU A 393 -11.33 -34.21 -17.32
C LEU A 393 -10.66 -33.90 -15.97
N TRP A 394 -10.04 -32.72 -15.90
CA TRP A 394 -9.32 -32.23 -14.70
C TRP A 394 -10.24 -31.55 -13.67
N GLY A 395 -11.55 -31.54 -13.90
CA GLY A 395 -12.52 -30.96 -12.98
C GLY A 395 -13.92 -30.85 -13.59
N ASN A 396 -14.74 -29.96 -13.05
CA ASN A 396 -16.16 -29.85 -13.37
C ASN A 396 -16.44 -28.75 -14.40
N TYR A 397 -16.20 -29.08 -15.67
CA TYR A 397 -16.54 -28.27 -16.84
C TYR A 397 -16.85 -29.17 -18.03
N SER A 398 -17.31 -28.58 -19.12
CA SER A 398 -17.41 -29.23 -20.41
C SER A 398 -16.45 -28.59 -21.42
N ILE A 399 -16.26 -29.24 -22.56
CA ILE A 399 -15.38 -28.77 -23.62
C ILE A 399 -16.21 -28.06 -24.69
N PRO A 400 -15.88 -26.80 -25.06
CA PRO A 400 -16.46 -26.16 -26.22
C PRO A 400 -16.26 -27.00 -27.49
N LYS A 401 -17.34 -27.27 -28.23
CA LYS A 401 -17.31 -28.13 -29.43
C LYS A 401 -16.36 -27.64 -30.51
N ASP A 402 -16.11 -26.34 -30.54
CA ASP A 402 -15.20 -25.69 -31.49
C ASP A 402 -13.77 -25.57 -30.96
N ASN A 403 -13.41 -26.17 -29.83
CA ASN A 403 -12.00 -26.28 -29.45
C ASN A 403 -11.22 -27.07 -30.51
N PRO A 404 -9.99 -26.63 -30.85
CA PRO A 404 -9.22 -27.14 -31.98
C PRO A 404 -8.93 -28.64 -31.90
N PHE A 405 -8.88 -29.19 -30.69
CA PHE A 405 -8.44 -30.55 -30.43
C PHE A 405 -9.52 -31.45 -29.82
N SER A 406 -10.78 -30.99 -29.80
CA SER A 406 -11.89 -31.71 -29.15
C SER A 406 -12.23 -33.09 -29.74
N GLN A 407 -11.81 -33.37 -30.97
CA GLN A 407 -12.10 -34.63 -31.67
C GLN A 407 -10.88 -35.57 -31.77
N ASP A 408 -9.68 -35.10 -31.39
CA ASP A 408 -8.47 -35.91 -31.46
C ASP A 408 -8.23 -36.60 -30.13
N LYS A 409 -8.37 -37.92 -30.10
CA LYS A 409 -8.19 -38.73 -28.89
C LYS A 409 -6.75 -38.76 -28.38
N ASN A 410 -5.78 -38.27 -29.15
CA ASN A 410 -4.38 -38.18 -28.74
C ASN A 410 -4.02 -36.82 -28.13
N LEU A 411 -4.96 -35.87 -28.11
CA LEU A 411 -4.79 -34.50 -27.62
C LEU A 411 -5.72 -34.26 -26.44
N LEU A 412 -5.31 -33.38 -25.53
CA LEU A 412 -6.21 -32.92 -24.48
C LEU A 412 -7.24 -31.91 -25.05
N PRO A 413 -8.54 -32.16 -24.89
CA PRO A 413 -9.60 -31.37 -25.54
C PRO A 413 -9.76 -29.94 -24.97
N GLU A 414 -9.18 -29.66 -23.80
CA GLU A 414 -9.16 -28.35 -23.15
C GLU A 414 -8.28 -27.33 -23.90
N ILE A 415 -7.28 -27.81 -24.63
CA ILE A 415 -6.24 -26.97 -25.23
C ILE A 415 -6.84 -26.08 -26.31
N TRP A 416 -6.69 -24.76 -26.14
CA TRP A 416 -6.97 -23.75 -27.14
C TRP A 416 -5.72 -23.37 -27.94
N ALA A 417 -4.60 -23.21 -27.25
CA ALA A 417 -3.29 -22.94 -27.84
C ALA A 417 -2.17 -23.55 -26.99
N MET A 418 -0.99 -23.74 -27.57
CA MET A 418 0.13 -24.45 -26.94
C MET A 418 1.49 -23.82 -27.22
N GLY A 419 2.53 -24.30 -26.54
CA GLY A 419 3.91 -23.87 -26.80
C GLY A 419 4.26 -22.52 -26.19
N VAL A 420 3.56 -22.12 -25.13
CA VAL A 420 3.88 -20.95 -24.30
C VAL A 420 4.75 -21.38 -23.11
N ARG A 421 5.60 -20.49 -22.59
CA ARG A 421 6.48 -20.77 -21.45
C ARG A 421 5.84 -20.41 -20.13
N ASN A 422 5.56 -19.14 -19.90
CA ASN A 422 4.93 -18.61 -18.70
C ASN A 422 4.05 -17.39 -19.05
N PRO A 423 2.85 -17.62 -19.60
CA PRO A 423 1.90 -16.56 -19.98
C PRO A 423 1.36 -15.86 -18.72
N TRP A 424 2.04 -14.80 -18.28
CA TRP A 424 1.77 -14.15 -17.00
C TRP A 424 0.46 -13.37 -17.03
N ARG A 425 0.27 -12.54 -18.06
CA ARG A 425 -0.91 -11.67 -18.20
C ARG A 425 -1.29 -11.47 -19.66
N CYS A 426 -2.57 -11.74 -19.93
CA CYS A 426 -3.22 -11.63 -21.21
C CYS A 426 -4.47 -10.77 -21.12
N SER A 427 -4.86 -10.21 -22.26
CA SER A 427 -6.08 -9.43 -22.39
C SER A 427 -6.67 -9.54 -23.80
N PHE A 428 -8.00 -9.49 -23.86
CA PHE A 428 -8.71 -9.25 -25.12
C PHE A 428 -8.83 -7.75 -25.37
N ASP A 429 -8.77 -7.36 -26.64
CA ASP A 429 -9.18 -6.03 -27.04
C ASP A 429 -10.71 -5.90 -26.95
N SER A 430 -11.20 -4.95 -26.15
CA SER A 430 -12.64 -4.76 -25.94
C SER A 430 -13.40 -4.33 -27.20
N GLU A 431 -12.72 -3.72 -28.17
CA GLU A 431 -13.33 -3.30 -29.44
C GLU A 431 -13.06 -4.27 -30.58
N ARG A 432 -12.02 -5.10 -30.46
CA ARG A 432 -11.67 -6.14 -31.44
C ARG A 432 -11.54 -7.49 -30.72
N PRO A 433 -12.65 -8.14 -30.34
CA PRO A 433 -12.65 -9.39 -29.57
C PRO A 433 -11.79 -10.55 -30.11
N SER A 434 -11.37 -10.51 -31.37
CA SER A 434 -10.44 -11.48 -31.97
C SER A 434 -8.97 -11.24 -31.60
N TYR A 435 -8.63 -10.06 -31.09
CA TYR A 435 -7.29 -9.72 -30.63
C TYR A 435 -7.16 -10.18 -29.19
N PHE A 436 -6.48 -11.30 -29.00
CA PHE A 436 -6.14 -11.86 -27.71
C PHE A 436 -4.62 -11.85 -27.58
N LEU A 437 -4.07 -11.01 -26.72
CA LEU A 437 -2.61 -10.89 -26.55
C LEU A 437 -2.21 -11.42 -25.18
N CYS A 438 -1.08 -12.11 -25.13
CA CYS A 438 -0.48 -12.65 -23.91
C CYS A 438 0.96 -12.19 -23.80
N ALA A 439 1.34 -11.63 -22.67
CA ALA A 439 2.75 -11.47 -22.32
C ALA A 439 3.28 -12.80 -21.78
N ASP A 440 4.25 -13.37 -22.46
CA ASP A 440 4.88 -14.66 -22.15
C ASP A 440 6.31 -14.41 -21.66
N VAL A 441 6.62 -14.87 -20.44
CA VAL A 441 7.93 -14.62 -19.81
C VAL A 441 8.96 -15.60 -20.34
N GLY A 442 10.07 -15.05 -20.85
CA GLY A 442 11.18 -15.82 -21.43
C GLY A 442 12.12 -16.48 -20.43
N GLU A 443 13.10 -17.23 -20.94
CA GLU A 443 14.07 -17.97 -20.11
C GLU A 443 15.35 -17.18 -19.86
N ASP A 444 16.08 -16.84 -20.92
CA ASP A 444 17.46 -16.34 -20.86
C ASP A 444 17.68 -15.05 -21.68
N LYS A 445 16.95 -14.83 -22.78
CA LYS A 445 17.28 -13.80 -23.79
C LYS A 445 16.18 -12.79 -24.09
N TYR A 446 14.93 -13.23 -24.21
CA TYR A 446 13.86 -12.37 -24.72
C TYR A 446 12.60 -12.50 -23.89
N GLU A 447 11.98 -11.35 -23.65
CA GLU A 447 10.61 -11.24 -23.19
C GLU A 447 9.70 -10.98 -24.38
N GLU A 448 8.48 -11.55 -24.37
CA GLU A 448 7.64 -11.54 -25.57
C GLU A 448 6.14 -11.32 -25.31
N VAL A 449 5.45 -10.85 -26.36
CA VAL A 449 3.99 -10.76 -26.41
C VAL A 449 3.50 -11.49 -27.66
N ASP A 450 2.63 -12.46 -27.43
CA ASP A 450 2.03 -13.29 -28.45
C ASP A 450 0.60 -12.89 -28.76
N MET A 451 0.24 -12.94 -30.04
CA MET A 451 -1.15 -12.90 -30.46
C MET A 451 -1.72 -14.33 -30.46
N ILE A 452 -2.57 -14.61 -29.48
CA ILE A 452 -3.15 -15.92 -29.22
C ILE A 452 -4.23 -16.24 -30.25
N THR A 453 -4.05 -17.34 -30.97
CA THR A 453 -4.97 -17.82 -32.00
C THR A 453 -5.39 -19.26 -31.74
N LYS A 454 -6.54 -19.64 -32.31
CA LYS A 454 -7.10 -20.99 -32.20
C LYS A 454 -6.13 -22.03 -32.77
N GLY A 455 -5.70 -22.97 -31.92
CA GLY A 455 -4.78 -24.06 -32.30
C GLY A 455 -3.34 -23.59 -32.53
N GLY A 456 -3.01 -22.35 -32.14
CA GLY A 456 -1.66 -21.79 -32.29
C GLY A 456 -0.62 -22.55 -31.47
N ASN A 457 0.60 -22.62 -32.01
CA ASN A 457 1.77 -23.17 -31.33
C ASN A 457 2.89 -22.13 -31.28
N TYR A 458 3.23 -21.65 -30.09
CA TYR A 458 4.19 -20.56 -29.86
C TYR A 458 5.65 -21.02 -29.74
N GLY A 459 5.89 -22.33 -29.87
CA GLY A 459 7.22 -22.86 -30.15
C GLY A 459 8.09 -23.18 -28.95
N TRP A 460 7.74 -22.80 -27.72
CA TRP A 460 8.48 -23.19 -26.52
C TRP A 460 8.42 -24.72 -26.30
N HIS A 461 9.52 -25.44 -26.03
CA HIS A 461 10.87 -24.92 -25.71
C HIS A 461 11.85 -24.82 -26.88
N TYR A 462 11.43 -25.05 -28.12
CA TYR A 462 12.34 -25.06 -29.28
C TYR A 462 12.74 -23.65 -29.71
N TYR A 463 11.89 -22.66 -29.40
CA TYR A 463 12.12 -21.26 -29.69
C TYR A 463 11.92 -20.41 -28.44
N GLU A 464 12.75 -19.39 -28.30
CA GLU A 464 12.60 -18.28 -27.34
C GLU A 464 12.60 -16.99 -28.17
N GLY A 465 11.47 -16.29 -28.21
CA GLY A 465 11.29 -15.29 -29.26
C GLY A 465 11.29 -15.91 -30.64
N THR A 466 11.98 -15.26 -31.56
CA THR A 466 12.20 -15.77 -32.92
C THR A 466 13.42 -16.67 -33.04
N LEU A 467 14.16 -16.95 -31.95
CA LEU A 467 15.43 -17.65 -31.99
C LEU A 467 15.31 -19.10 -31.54
N PRO A 468 16.03 -20.04 -32.17
CA PRO A 468 16.14 -21.40 -31.65
C PRO A 468 16.75 -21.41 -30.24
N PHE A 469 16.12 -22.16 -29.34
CA PHE A 469 16.59 -22.39 -27.98
C PHE A 469 17.24 -23.79 -27.88
N ASN A 470 18.39 -23.87 -27.21
CA ASN A 470 19.14 -25.11 -27.02
C ASN A 470 19.33 -25.36 -25.52
N PRO A 471 18.63 -26.32 -24.90
CA PRO A 471 18.82 -26.63 -23.49
C PRO A 471 20.25 -27.18 -23.28
N SER A 472 21.00 -26.59 -22.35
CA SER A 472 22.42 -26.90 -22.13
C SER A 472 22.67 -28.25 -21.41
N SER A 473 21.62 -28.98 -21.05
CA SER A 473 21.70 -30.18 -20.21
C SER A 473 20.56 -31.16 -20.45
N SER A 474 20.59 -31.90 -21.57
CA SER A 474 19.88 -33.18 -21.64
C SER A 474 20.81 -34.27 -22.18
N SER A 475 21.48 -34.94 -21.25
CA SER A 475 21.98 -36.29 -21.49
C SER A 475 20.77 -37.19 -21.79
N ASN A 476 20.63 -37.61 -23.05
CA ASN A 476 19.69 -38.63 -23.58
C ASN A 476 18.42 -38.17 -24.31
N ILE A 477 18.30 -36.92 -24.78
CA ILE A 477 17.39 -36.64 -25.90
C ILE A 477 18.23 -36.73 -27.17
N SER A 478 17.97 -37.77 -27.97
CA SER A 478 18.59 -37.96 -29.28
C SER A 478 18.57 -36.65 -30.08
N ASN A 479 19.66 -36.36 -30.79
CA ASN A 479 19.84 -35.27 -31.78
C ASN A 479 18.78 -35.28 -32.90
N SER A 480 17.52 -35.16 -32.56
CA SER A 480 16.43 -34.88 -33.47
C SER A 480 16.02 -33.44 -33.19
N THR A 481 16.66 -32.52 -33.91
CA THR A 481 16.15 -31.17 -34.13
C THR A 481 14.80 -31.31 -34.84
N THR A 482 13.77 -31.64 -34.06
CA THR A 482 12.40 -31.77 -34.49
C THR A 482 11.88 -30.36 -34.69
N LYS A 483 12.07 -29.86 -35.91
CA LYS A 483 11.54 -28.57 -36.35
C LYS A 483 10.02 -28.62 -36.14
N ILE A 484 9.49 -27.77 -35.26
CA ILE A 484 8.04 -27.58 -35.11
C ILE A 484 7.48 -27.13 -36.46
N GLU A 485 6.37 -27.74 -36.88
CA GLU A 485 5.65 -27.30 -38.08
C GLU A 485 4.91 -25.99 -37.78
N ASN A 486 5.29 -24.92 -38.49
CA ASN A 486 4.65 -23.61 -38.46
C ASN A 486 4.52 -22.99 -37.04
N PRO A 487 5.63 -22.75 -36.31
CA PRO A 487 5.55 -21.98 -35.08
C PRO A 487 5.03 -20.58 -35.35
N ILE A 488 4.19 -20.08 -34.44
CA ILE A 488 3.74 -18.69 -34.43
C ILE A 488 4.72 -17.92 -33.54
N PHE A 489 5.38 -16.92 -34.13
CA PHE A 489 6.32 -16.08 -33.42
C PHE A 489 5.63 -14.89 -32.75
N PRO A 490 6.24 -14.31 -31.70
CA PRO A 490 5.67 -13.16 -31.01
C PRO A 490 5.52 -11.96 -31.93
N VAL A 491 4.49 -11.16 -31.65
CA VAL A 491 4.22 -9.92 -32.38
C VAL A 491 5.01 -8.74 -31.83
N MET A 492 5.46 -8.83 -30.57
CA MET A 492 6.30 -7.82 -29.91
C MET A 492 7.25 -8.51 -28.94
N TRP A 493 8.47 -7.99 -28.80
CA TRP A 493 9.50 -8.58 -27.93
C TRP A 493 10.57 -7.55 -27.56
N TYR A 494 11.36 -7.84 -26.53
CA TYR A 494 12.58 -7.08 -26.18
C TYR A 494 13.63 -7.99 -25.53
N ASN A 495 14.90 -7.61 -25.61
CA ASN A 495 15.99 -8.41 -25.06
C ASN A 495 16.19 -8.12 -23.55
N HIS A 496 16.50 -9.13 -22.75
CA HIS A 496 16.78 -8.94 -21.31
C HIS A 496 17.89 -7.91 -21.07
N SER A 497 18.92 -7.91 -21.93
CA SER A 497 20.04 -6.98 -21.85
C SER A 497 19.67 -5.52 -22.14
N ASP A 498 18.52 -5.26 -22.75
CA ASP A 498 18.02 -3.90 -23.00
C ASP A 498 17.44 -3.25 -21.73
N ILE A 499 17.07 -4.06 -20.72
CA ILE A 499 16.39 -3.58 -19.50
C ILE A 499 17.38 -3.32 -18.36
N ASN A 500 18.18 -4.33 -18.00
CA ASN A 500 19.17 -4.20 -16.93
C ASN A 500 20.46 -4.96 -17.25
N GLN A 501 21.45 -4.23 -17.74
CA GLN A 501 22.77 -4.78 -18.10
C GLN A 501 23.58 -5.29 -16.90
N GLN A 502 23.23 -4.92 -15.66
CA GLN A 502 23.96 -5.33 -14.45
C GLN A 502 23.42 -6.61 -13.84
N GLU A 503 22.11 -6.87 -13.97
CA GLU A 503 21.44 -8.06 -13.44
C GLU A 503 21.18 -9.12 -14.52
N GLY A 504 21.08 -8.73 -15.80
CA GLY A 504 20.80 -9.65 -16.90
C GLY A 504 19.41 -10.28 -16.86
N SER A 505 18.48 -9.70 -16.09
CA SER A 505 17.13 -10.23 -15.86
C SER A 505 16.08 -9.23 -16.32
N ALA A 506 15.10 -9.73 -17.07
CA ALA A 506 13.84 -9.08 -17.40
C ALA A 506 12.71 -10.04 -17.01
N SER A 507 11.48 -9.54 -16.94
CA SER A 507 10.27 -10.35 -16.76
C SER A 507 9.08 -9.51 -17.19
N ILE A 508 8.48 -9.83 -18.34
CA ILE A 508 7.31 -9.08 -18.82
C ILE A 508 6.10 -9.31 -17.91
N THR A 509 5.40 -8.25 -17.52
CA THR A 509 4.32 -8.33 -16.51
C THR A 509 2.92 -8.12 -17.08
N GLY A 510 2.78 -8.14 -18.40
CA GLY A 510 1.48 -8.07 -19.06
C GLY A 510 1.22 -6.81 -19.84
N GLY A 511 -0.03 -6.68 -20.26
CA GLY A 511 -0.50 -5.49 -20.96
C GLY A 511 -2.00 -5.47 -21.29
N TYR A 512 -2.46 -4.30 -21.75
CA TYR A 512 -3.83 -4.06 -22.23
C TYR A 512 -3.83 -3.15 -23.44
N PHE A 513 -4.82 -3.35 -24.33
CA PHE A 513 -5.18 -2.30 -25.28
C PHE A 513 -5.79 -1.10 -24.54
N TYR A 514 -5.21 0.07 -24.78
CA TYR A 514 -5.76 1.31 -24.24
C TYR A 514 -6.97 1.75 -25.07
N ARG A 515 -8.16 1.67 -24.46
CA ARG A 515 -9.45 1.98 -25.09
C ARG A 515 -10.21 3.12 -24.41
N SER A 516 -9.57 3.81 -23.47
CA SER A 516 -10.14 4.99 -22.83
C SER A 516 -10.06 6.22 -23.74
N SER A 517 -11.05 7.10 -23.62
CA SER A 517 -11.01 8.44 -24.24
C SER A 517 -10.17 9.45 -23.45
N THR A 518 -9.67 9.08 -22.27
CA THR A 518 -8.85 9.93 -21.40
C THR A 518 -7.58 10.41 -22.11
N ASP A 519 -6.79 9.49 -22.66
CA ASP A 519 -5.65 9.82 -23.51
C ASP A 519 -5.94 9.34 -24.95
N PRO A 520 -6.46 10.22 -25.81
CA PRO A 520 -6.82 9.83 -27.17
C PRO A 520 -5.62 9.49 -28.05
N CYS A 521 -4.39 9.85 -27.67
CA CYS A 521 -3.18 9.50 -28.42
C CYS A 521 -2.69 8.08 -28.11
N LEU A 522 -3.08 7.49 -26.98
CA LEU A 522 -2.82 6.09 -26.67
C LEU A 522 -3.88 5.14 -27.24
N TYR A 523 -5.01 5.67 -27.68
CA TYR A 523 -6.17 4.87 -28.11
C TYR A 523 -5.80 3.86 -29.20
N GLY A 524 -6.08 2.59 -28.94
CA GLY A 524 -5.77 1.46 -29.82
C GLY A 524 -4.34 0.90 -29.71
N THR A 525 -3.49 1.50 -28.87
CA THR A 525 -2.13 1.01 -28.57
C THR A 525 -2.19 -0.09 -27.52
N TYR A 526 -1.44 -1.18 -27.71
CA TYR A 526 -1.24 -2.21 -26.68
C TYR A 526 -0.11 -1.78 -25.75
N LEU A 527 -0.41 -1.55 -24.48
CA LEU A 527 0.57 -1.13 -23.48
C LEU A 527 1.10 -2.33 -22.72
N PHE A 528 2.41 -2.47 -22.60
CA PHE A 528 3.04 -3.54 -21.81
C PHE A 528 4.28 -3.03 -21.08
N ALA A 529 4.69 -3.75 -20.03
CA ALA A 529 5.81 -3.36 -19.17
C ALA A 529 6.55 -4.58 -18.62
N ASP A 530 7.73 -4.31 -18.07
CA ASP A 530 8.58 -5.25 -17.37
C ASP A 530 8.39 -5.16 -15.84
N LEU A 531 8.75 -6.19 -15.08
CA LEU A 531 8.72 -6.18 -13.63
C LEU A 531 9.54 -5.02 -13.05
N TYR A 532 10.69 -4.73 -13.65
CA TYR A 532 11.59 -3.64 -13.26
C TYR A 532 11.24 -2.30 -13.90
N ALA A 533 10.04 -2.16 -14.50
CA ALA A 533 9.71 -1.16 -15.52
C ALA A 533 10.07 0.29 -15.22
N GLY A 534 11.24 0.72 -15.72
CA GLY A 534 11.61 2.13 -15.92
C GLY A 534 11.00 2.72 -17.20
N ILE A 535 10.32 1.89 -17.98
CA ILE A 535 9.82 2.15 -19.32
C ILE A 535 8.50 1.38 -19.49
N ILE A 536 7.53 1.97 -20.21
CA ILE A 536 6.32 1.31 -20.70
C ILE A 536 6.45 1.24 -22.22
N TRP A 537 6.11 0.12 -22.85
CA TRP A 537 6.10 0.01 -24.31
C TRP A 537 4.68 0.16 -24.84
N GLY A 538 4.57 0.80 -26.00
CA GLY A 538 3.37 0.82 -26.82
C GLY A 538 3.56 0.04 -28.10
N GLY A 539 2.74 -0.99 -28.28
CA GLY A 539 2.57 -1.74 -29.52
C GLY A 539 1.49 -1.11 -30.39
N ALA A 540 1.89 -0.60 -31.55
CA ALA A 540 0.98 -0.05 -32.56
C ALA A 540 1.02 -0.88 -33.83
N GLU A 541 -0.14 -1.08 -34.46
CA GLU A 541 -0.22 -1.78 -35.75
C GLU A 541 0.01 -0.83 -36.92
N THR A 542 0.80 -1.27 -37.90
CA THR A 542 1.04 -0.50 -39.13
C THR A 542 0.96 -1.39 -40.38
N PRO A 543 -0.12 -1.27 -41.20
CA PRO A 543 -1.34 -0.49 -40.99
C PRO A 543 -2.27 -1.10 -39.91
N VAL A 544 -3.25 -0.33 -39.45
CA VAL A 544 -4.24 -0.78 -38.45
C VAL A 544 -4.99 -2.01 -38.95
N GLY A 545 -5.15 -3.02 -38.09
CA GLY A 545 -5.85 -4.26 -38.45
C GLY A 545 -5.01 -5.26 -39.24
N SER A 546 -3.72 -4.98 -39.46
CA SER A 546 -2.82 -5.88 -40.20
C SER A 546 -2.34 -7.08 -39.39
N GLY A 547 -2.41 -7.03 -38.06
CA GLY A 547 -1.75 -7.97 -37.16
C GLY A 547 -0.24 -7.76 -37.03
N ASN A 548 0.35 -6.77 -37.73
CA ASN A 548 1.77 -6.47 -37.69
C ASN A 548 2.05 -5.30 -36.72
N PHE A 549 2.73 -5.60 -35.62
CA PHE A 549 2.99 -4.64 -34.55
C PHE A 549 4.40 -4.08 -34.62
N THR A 550 4.50 -2.80 -34.26
CA THR A 550 5.77 -2.13 -33.97
C THR A 550 5.74 -1.66 -32.53
N SER A 551 6.75 -2.05 -31.75
CA SER A 551 6.93 -1.63 -30.36
C SER A 551 7.74 -0.36 -30.26
N SER A 552 7.31 0.56 -29.41
CA SER A 552 8.04 1.78 -29.08
C SER A 552 8.06 2.00 -27.58
N GLN A 553 9.20 2.46 -27.05
CA GLN A 553 9.32 2.84 -25.65
C GLN A 553 8.62 4.20 -25.45
N ILE A 554 7.73 4.27 -24.47
CA ILE A 554 6.98 5.48 -24.13
C ILE A 554 7.45 5.96 -22.74
N PRO A 555 8.00 7.18 -22.64
CA PRO A 555 8.36 7.75 -21.35
C PRO A 555 7.09 8.02 -20.54
N PHE A 556 7.17 7.87 -19.22
CA PHE A 556 6.06 8.20 -18.33
C PHE A 556 6.49 9.14 -17.20
N GLN A 557 5.54 9.94 -16.73
CA GLN A 557 5.70 10.85 -15.60
C GLN A 557 4.44 10.86 -14.76
N CYS A 558 4.55 11.37 -13.53
CA CYS A 558 3.39 11.55 -12.67
C CYS A 558 2.87 12.97 -12.72
N ALA A 559 1.54 13.10 -12.69
CA ALA A 559 0.85 14.37 -12.59
C ALA A 559 1.26 15.09 -11.29
N SER A 560 1.60 16.37 -11.39
CA SER A 560 2.05 17.17 -10.25
C SER A 560 0.96 17.36 -9.19
N ASP A 561 -0.31 17.26 -9.61
CA ASP A 561 -1.53 17.32 -8.81
C ASP A 561 -2.08 15.93 -8.46
N SER A 562 -1.28 14.87 -8.58
CA SER A 562 -1.68 13.52 -8.18
C SER A 562 -2.10 13.47 -6.70
N PRO A 563 -3.22 12.81 -6.34
CA PRO A 563 -3.72 12.72 -4.96
C PRO A 563 -2.67 12.22 -3.96
N ILE A 564 -1.87 11.24 -4.40
CA ILE A 564 -0.65 10.83 -3.73
C ILE A 564 0.53 11.22 -4.64
N PRO A 565 1.55 11.95 -4.14
CA PRO A 565 2.74 12.23 -4.92
C PRO A 565 3.39 10.93 -5.38
N CYS A 566 3.56 10.74 -6.70
CA CYS A 566 4.17 9.51 -7.21
C CYS A 566 5.68 9.43 -6.94
N SER A 567 6.33 10.54 -6.62
CA SER A 567 7.77 10.59 -6.34
C SER A 567 8.05 10.95 -4.88
N SER A 568 8.89 10.14 -4.25
CA SER A 568 9.89 10.66 -3.32
C SER A 568 11.22 10.74 -4.08
N GLU A 569 11.66 11.96 -4.39
CA GLU A 569 13.03 12.34 -4.81
C GLU A 569 13.46 11.99 -6.26
N THR A 570 13.27 12.92 -7.19
CA THR A 570 14.12 13.04 -8.39
C THR A 570 15.40 13.80 -8.03
N GLU A 571 16.56 13.20 -8.25
CA GLU A 571 17.65 13.76 -9.06
C GLU A 571 18.51 12.57 -9.58
N PRO A 572 19.20 12.72 -10.71
CA PRO A 572 19.38 11.72 -11.74
C PRO A 572 20.69 10.96 -11.50
N SER A 573 20.59 9.69 -11.14
CA SER A 573 21.69 8.75 -11.34
C SER A 573 21.37 7.85 -12.51
N SER A 574 22.36 7.72 -13.40
CA SER A 574 22.40 6.88 -14.58
C SER A 574 22.35 5.36 -14.30
N SER A 575 21.27 4.89 -13.66
CA SER A 575 20.89 3.47 -13.61
C SER A 575 19.40 3.33 -13.19
N SER A 576 18.55 3.35 -14.21
CA SER A 576 17.29 2.60 -14.43
C SER A 576 16.61 1.86 -13.25
N SER A 577 16.03 2.57 -12.29
CA SER A 577 14.90 2.01 -11.52
C SER A 577 13.80 3.06 -11.32
N PRO A 578 12.53 2.66 -11.35
CA PRO A 578 11.44 3.53 -11.77
C PRO A 578 10.82 4.29 -10.60
N PRO A 579 10.19 5.45 -10.85
CA PRO A 579 9.48 6.22 -9.83
C PRO A 579 8.26 5.50 -9.22
N ILE A 580 7.89 4.31 -9.72
CA ILE A 580 6.71 3.52 -9.31
C ILE A 580 7.04 2.14 -8.71
N GLY A 581 8.31 1.78 -8.54
CA GLY A 581 8.72 0.47 -8.01
C GLY A 581 8.58 -0.68 -9.02
N PHE A 582 8.24 -1.89 -8.54
CA PHE A 582 8.04 -3.06 -9.40
C PHE A 582 6.61 -3.09 -9.92
N VAL A 583 6.41 -3.27 -11.23
CA VAL A 583 5.08 -3.41 -11.82
C VAL A 583 4.71 -4.88 -11.83
N PHE A 584 3.72 -5.29 -11.03
CA PHE A 584 3.31 -6.69 -10.94
C PHE A 584 2.29 -7.08 -12.01
N SER A 585 1.39 -6.15 -12.34
CA SER A 585 0.34 -6.39 -13.32
C SER A 585 -0.32 -5.09 -13.78
N PHE A 586 -1.31 -5.24 -14.67
CA PHE A 586 -2.17 -4.18 -15.15
C PHE A 586 -3.63 -4.44 -14.77
N GLY A 587 -4.42 -3.37 -14.72
CA GLY A 587 -5.86 -3.39 -14.49
C GLY A 587 -6.62 -2.53 -15.50
N GLN A 588 -7.91 -2.78 -15.64
CA GLN A 588 -8.81 -1.93 -16.43
C GLN A 588 -10.12 -1.71 -15.66
N ASP A 589 -10.67 -0.49 -15.71
CA ASP A 589 -12.00 -0.19 -15.15
C ASP A 589 -13.11 -0.21 -16.22
N ASN A 590 -14.35 0.12 -15.84
CA ASN A 590 -15.47 0.17 -16.78
C ASN A 590 -15.37 1.31 -17.82
N ASN A 591 -14.60 2.35 -17.52
CA ASN A 591 -14.31 3.46 -18.46
C ASN A 591 -13.16 3.13 -19.42
N LYS A 592 -12.62 1.91 -19.34
CA LYS A 592 -11.47 1.44 -20.11
C LYS A 592 -10.17 2.19 -19.79
N ASP A 593 -10.12 2.91 -18.67
CA ASP A 593 -8.87 3.46 -18.14
C ASP A 593 -7.97 2.28 -17.72
N VAL A 594 -6.68 2.38 -18.03
CA VAL A 594 -5.69 1.36 -17.71
C VAL A 594 -4.92 1.77 -16.46
N TYR A 595 -4.66 0.78 -15.61
CA TYR A 595 -4.00 0.93 -14.32
C TYR A 595 -2.73 0.08 -14.29
N LEU A 596 -1.68 0.61 -13.65
CA LEU A 596 -0.51 -0.17 -13.26
C LEU A 596 -0.66 -0.54 -11.78
N LEU A 597 -0.56 -1.84 -11.49
CA LEU A 597 -0.54 -2.39 -10.14
C LEU A 597 0.91 -2.63 -9.76
N ALA A 598 1.46 -1.78 -8.91
CA ALA A 598 2.88 -1.77 -8.60
C ALA A 598 3.12 -1.94 -7.10
N SER A 599 4.36 -2.33 -6.73
CA SER A 599 4.77 -2.53 -5.34
C SER A 599 4.66 -1.29 -4.47
N THR A 600 4.60 -0.10 -5.10
CA THR A 600 4.45 1.17 -4.39
C THR A 600 3.02 1.70 -4.41
N GLY A 601 2.09 1.10 -5.17
CA GLY A 601 0.71 1.56 -5.24
C GLY A 601 -0.05 1.22 -6.53
N VAL A 602 -1.26 1.79 -6.62
CA VAL A 602 -2.14 1.72 -7.79
C VAL A 602 -2.07 3.02 -8.57
N TYR A 603 -1.65 2.95 -9.83
CA TYR A 603 -1.45 4.09 -10.72
C TYR A 603 -2.44 4.04 -11.88
N ARG A 604 -3.17 5.13 -12.14
CA ARG A 604 -4.06 5.28 -13.29
C ARG A 604 -3.37 6.08 -14.38
N ILE A 605 -3.52 5.69 -15.64
CA ILE A 605 -3.16 6.54 -16.78
C ILE A 605 -4.17 7.68 -16.91
N VAL A 606 -3.68 8.92 -16.92
CA VAL A 606 -4.48 10.13 -17.00
C VAL A 606 -4.09 10.98 -18.21
N ARG A 607 -4.86 12.05 -18.45
CA ARG A 607 -4.66 12.98 -19.55
C ARG A 607 -3.19 13.45 -19.68
N PRO A 608 -2.62 13.46 -20.90
CA PRO A 608 -1.20 13.77 -21.11
C PRO A 608 -0.85 15.21 -20.72
N SER A 609 -1.74 16.18 -20.95
CA SER A 609 -1.57 17.58 -20.51
C SER A 609 -1.23 17.75 -19.02
N ARG A 610 -1.71 16.88 -18.12
CA ARG A 610 -1.42 16.96 -16.67
C ARG A 610 0.07 16.77 -16.34
N CYS A 611 0.82 16.16 -17.25
CA CYS A 611 2.27 15.99 -17.15
C CYS A 611 3.03 16.82 -18.18
N ASN A 612 2.38 17.77 -18.86
CA ASN A 612 2.93 18.53 -20.00
C ASN A 612 3.33 17.66 -21.20
N PHE A 613 2.74 16.47 -21.36
CA PHE A 613 2.86 15.72 -22.60
C PHE A 613 1.90 16.30 -23.65
N HIS A 614 2.35 16.35 -24.89
CA HIS A 614 1.57 16.85 -26.02
C HIS A 614 0.79 15.73 -26.70
N CYS A 615 -0.52 15.91 -26.80
CA CYS A 615 -1.39 15.08 -27.63
C CYS A 615 -2.24 16.00 -28.52
N SER A 616 -2.08 15.91 -29.84
CA SER A 616 -2.79 16.79 -30.78
C SER A 616 -4.30 16.53 -30.83
N LEU A 617 -4.74 15.40 -30.29
CA LEU A 617 -6.14 15.00 -30.18
C LEU A 617 -6.78 15.42 -28.85
N GLU A 618 -6.02 16.02 -27.94
CA GLU A 618 -6.51 16.50 -26.66
C GLU A 618 -7.08 17.93 -26.80
N ASN A 619 -8.39 18.10 -26.53
CA ASN A 619 -9.03 19.42 -26.58
C ASN A 619 -8.58 20.30 -25.38
N THR A 620 -7.63 21.19 -25.64
CA THR A 620 -7.04 22.11 -24.66
C THR A 620 -7.81 23.44 -24.59
N THR A 621 -8.94 23.46 -23.90
CA THR A 621 -9.57 24.70 -23.43
C THR A 621 -9.55 24.77 -21.91
N SER A 622 -8.37 25.01 -21.32
CA SER A 622 -8.18 25.82 -20.10
C SER A 622 -6.70 25.93 -19.66
N LEU A 623 -6.15 27.14 -19.82
CA LEU A 623 -4.99 27.79 -19.15
C LEU A 623 -3.55 27.62 -19.73
N PRO A 624 -2.71 28.68 -19.69
CA PRO A 624 -1.55 28.86 -20.57
C PRO A 624 -0.17 28.52 -19.95
N PRO A 625 0.86 28.25 -20.77
CA PRO A 625 2.10 27.59 -20.35
C PRO A 625 3.27 28.57 -20.05
N SER A 626 4.20 28.18 -19.16
CA SER A 626 5.50 28.86 -18.99
C SER A 626 6.69 28.00 -19.41
N LYS A 627 7.45 28.56 -20.35
CA LYS A 627 8.64 28.15 -21.13
C LYS A 627 9.77 27.40 -20.40
N GLN A 628 10.30 26.37 -21.09
CA GLN A 628 11.67 25.82 -20.96
C GLN A 628 12.72 26.71 -21.67
N PRO A 629 14.04 26.47 -21.44
CA PRO A 629 14.84 26.02 -22.59
C PRO A 629 16.00 25.01 -22.31
N ASP A 630 16.07 24.02 -23.20
CA ASP A 630 17.18 23.45 -23.99
C ASP A 630 18.48 22.84 -23.42
N ARG A 631 18.76 21.65 -23.97
CA ARG A 631 19.96 20.79 -23.88
C ARG A 631 20.82 20.89 -25.15
N SER A 632 22.14 20.66 -25.05
CA SER A 632 22.94 19.97 -26.08
C SER A 632 24.32 19.49 -25.54
N PRO A 633 25.00 18.47 -26.16
CA PRO A 633 25.73 17.41 -25.46
C PRO A 633 27.25 17.27 -25.86
N PRO A 634 27.95 16.09 -25.82
CA PRO A 634 29.03 15.81 -24.85
C PRO A 634 30.40 15.39 -25.48
N SER A 635 31.45 15.18 -24.66
CA SER A 635 32.66 14.44 -25.11
C SER A 635 33.39 13.65 -24.01
N SER A 636 33.34 12.32 -24.16
CA SER A 636 34.38 11.28 -24.02
C SER A 636 35.40 11.24 -22.85
N SER A 637 35.25 10.16 -22.05
CA SER A 637 36.23 9.13 -21.65
C SER A 637 37.58 9.48 -20.97
N LEU A 638 37.83 8.91 -19.77
CA LEU A 638 38.76 7.77 -19.57
C LEU A 638 39.01 7.44 -18.07
N SER A 639 38.58 6.22 -17.70
CA SER A 639 39.20 5.20 -16.84
C SER A 639 39.90 5.50 -15.49
N LYS A 640 39.35 4.80 -14.48
CA LYS A 640 39.98 3.79 -13.58
C LYS A 640 40.81 4.20 -12.35
N ARG A 641 40.42 3.50 -11.26
CA ARG A 641 41.13 3.07 -10.03
C ARG A 641 41.34 4.07 -8.89
N LEU A 642 40.67 3.80 -7.76
CA LEU A 642 41.34 3.34 -6.53
C LEU A 642 40.35 2.73 -5.53
N HIS A 643 40.76 1.59 -4.95
CA HIS A 643 40.03 0.69 -4.07
C HIS A 643 40.68 0.71 -2.67
N ASN A 644 39.94 0.20 -1.67
CA ASN A 644 40.38 -0.35 -0.38
C ASN A 644 40.60 0.56 0.83
N ILE A 645 39.55 0.71 1.67
CA ILE A 645 39.66 0.69 3.16
C ILE A 645 38.35 0.12 3.75
N ASN A 646 38.15 -1.21 3.77
CA ASN A 646 37.04 -1.82 4.53
C ASN A 646 37.36 -3.19 5.15
N THR A 647 38.64 -3.54 5.26
CA THR A 647 39.07 -4.90 5.66
C THR A 647 39.29 -5.05 7.18
N LEU A 648 39.14 -4.00 8.00
CA LEU A 648 39.43 -4.07 9.44
C LEU A 648 38.25 -4.45 10.35
N VAL A 649 37.01 -4.47 9.85
CA VAL A 649 35.82 -4.84 10.66
C VAL A 649 35.45 -6.32 10.54
N LYS A 650 35.90 -7.02 9.47
CA LYS A 650 35.57 -8.44 9.24
C LYS A 650 36.39 -9.43 10.10
N VAL A 651 37.49 -9.00 10.70
CA VAL A 651 38.41 -9.90 11.43
C VAL A 651 37.92 -10.25 12.85
N ALA A 652 37.01 -9.47 13.44
CA ALA A 652 36.45 -9.77 14.77
C ALA A 652 35.29 -10.79 14.73
N TYR A 653 34.62 -10.96 13.57
CA TYR A 653 33.46 -11.84 13.44
C TYR A 653 33.81 -13.29 13.05
N ALA A 654 35.01 -13.52 12.51
CA ALA A 654 35.45 -14.84 12.04
C ALA A 654 35.93 -15.80 13.17
N ARG A 655 36.09 -15.32 14.41
CA ARG A 655 36.66 -16.11 15.52
C ARG A 655 35.64 -16.95 16.32
N ARG A 656 34.33 -16.83 16.03
CA ARG A 656 33.26 -17.56 16.73
C ARG A 656 32.74 -18.82 16.03
N ARG A 657 33.24 -19.15 14.83
CA ARG A 657 32.87 -20.39 14.12
C ARG A 657 33.70 -21.62 14.49
N GLY A 658 34.81 -21.46 15.22
CA GLY A 658 35.74 -22.56 15.56
C GLY A 658 35.62 -23.11 16.99
N LYS A 659 34.51 -22.87 17.69
CA LYS A 659 34.32 -23.34 19.07
C LYS A 659 32.89 -23.85 19.31
N ARG A 660 32.38 -24.59 18.33
CA ARG A 660 31.08 -25.27 18.38
C ARG A 660 31.21 -26.75 17.99
N ASP A 661 32.37 -27.33 18.30
CA ASP A 661 32.61 -28.76 18.36
C ASP A 661 33.09 -29.02 19.79
N ASN A 662 32.39 -29.86 20.55
CA ASN A 662 32.48 -30.12 22.00
C ASN A 662 31.59 -29.24 22.90
N MET A 663 30.28 -29.53 22.93
CA MET A 663 29.46 -29.33 24.13
C MET A 663 28.43 -30.46 24.22
N SER A 664 28.27 -31.02 25.42
CA SER A 664 27.46 -32.19 25.75
C SER A 664 25.95 -31.96 25.61
N VAL A 665 25.20 -33.07 25.50
CA VAL A 665 23.77 -33.21 25.17
C VAL A 665 22.80 -32.60 26.23
N GLU A 666 23.26 -31.79 27.18
CA GLU A 666 22.41 -31.13 28.19
C GLU A 666 22.13 -29.63 27.92
N ASP A 667 22.80 -29.00 26.94
CA ASP A 667 22.79 -27.52 26.75
C ASP A 667 21.84 -27.00 25.64
N GLU A 668 20.85 -27.77 25.17
CA GLU A 668 19.96 -27.32 24.07
C GLU A 668 18.93 -26.24 24.48
N ASN A 669 18.79 -25.89 25.76
CA ASN A 669 17.74 -24.99 26.25
C ASN A 669 18.20 -23.62 26.80
N GLU A 670 19.50 -23.29 26.75
CA GLU A 670 20.03 -22.03 27.31
C GLU A 670 20.48 -21.02 26.24
N GLU A 671 19.95 -19.80 26.28
CA GLU A 671 20.36 -18.70 25.40
C GLU A 671 21.10 -17.59 26.16
N PRO A 672 22.31 -17.15 25.75
CA PRO A 672 23.08 -16.15 26.49
C PRO A 672 22.46 -14.75 26.47
N LEU A 673 22.62 -13.98 27.55
CA LEU A 673 22.22 -12.57 27.62
C LEU A 673 23.10 -11.67 26.75
N SER A 674 22.52 -10.59 26.19
CA SER A 674 23.28 -9.54 25.52
C SER A 674 24.17 -8.76 26.53
N PRO A 675 25.26 -8.11 26.08
CA PRO A 675 26.12 -7.32 26.98
C PRO A 675 25.34 -6.25 27.77
N MET A 676 24.41 -5.56 27.12
CA MET A 676 23.55 -4.56 27.77
C MET A 676 22.56 -5.19 28.74
N ALA A 677 21.98 -6.35 28.41
CA ALA A 677 21.10 -7.08 29.33
C ALA A 677 21.87 -7.49 30.61
N ARG A 678 23.12 -7.95 30.46
CA ARG A 678 24.00 -8.29 31.59
C ARG A 678 24.34 -7.05 32.44
N LEU A 679 24.57 -5.90 31.80
CA LEU A 679 24.80 -4.64 32.53
C LEU A 679 23.59 -4.27 33.41
N PHE A 680 22.37 -4.36 32.89
CA PHE A 680 21.15 -4.07 33.65
C PHE A 680 20.75 -5.17 34.63
N GLN A 681 21.42 -6.33 34.66
CA GLN A 681 21.27 -7.31 35.73
C GLN A 681 22.29 -7.10 36.86
N SER A 682 23.37 -6.37 36.58
CA SER A 682 24.46 -6.22 37.53
C SER A 682 24.02 -5.38 38.74
N PRO A 683 24.44 -5.76 39.97
CA PRO A 683 24.10 -5.03 41.18
C PRO A 683 24.41 -3.53 41.11
N GLY A 684 23.39 -2.69 41.38
CA GLY A 684 23.46 -1.24 41.32
C GLY A 684 23.27 -0.61 39.94
N ASN A 685 23.05 -1.42 38.91
CA ASN A 685 22.55 -1.00 37.60
C ASN A 685 21.23 -1.72 37.23
N ASP A 686 20.65 -2.48 38.18
CA ASP A 686 19.36 -3.16 38.06
C ASP A 686 18.27 -2.14 37.77
N CYS A 687 17.52 -2.35 36.68
CA CYS A 687 16.55 -1.38 36.20
C CYS A 687 15.29 -2.04 35.64
N CYS A 688 14.16 -1.46 36.01
CA CYS A 688 12.85 -1.88 35.55
C CYS A 688 12.16 -0.75 34.80
N ILE A 689 11.56 -1.12 33.68
CA ILE A 689 10.72 -0.25 32.87
C ILE A 689 9.31 -0.36 33.43
N ILE A 690 8.66 0.78 33.64
CA ILE A 690 7.27 0.88 34.03
C ILE A 690 6.51 1.61 32.93
N THR A 691 5.49 0.97 32.37
CA THR A 691 4.70 1.49 31.26
C THR A 691 3.28 1.70 31.73
N MET A 692 2.85 2.96 31.80
CA MET A 692 1.46 3.32 32.05
C MET A 692 0.71 3.37 30.71
N ILE A 693 -0.42 2.68 30.64
CA ILE A 693 -1.31 2.65 29.48
C ILE A 693 -2.69 3.11 29.96
N GLY A 694 -3.06 4.34 29.63
CA GLY A 694 -4.40 4.85 29.88
C GLY A 694 -5.36 4.37 28.81
N CYS A 695 -6.51 3.83 29.20
CA CYS A 695 -7.56 3.37 28.29
C CYS A 695 -8.78 4.31 28.34
N LYS A 696 -9.44 4.51 27.20
CA LYS A 696 -10.69 5.29 27.09
C LYS A 696 -11.91 4.56 27.68
N THR A 697 -11.74 3.32 28.15
CA THR A 697 -12.78 2.47 28.74
C THR A 697 -12.24 1.71 29.94
N LYS A 698 -13.11 1.28 30.88
CA LYS A 698 -12.74 0.29 31.90
C LYS A 698 -12.19 -0.99 31.26
N ILE A 699 -11.15 -1.55 31.86
CA ILE A 699 -10.40 -2.71 31.35
C ILE A 699 -11.02 -3.99 31.92
N ASN A 700 -11.33 -4.95 31.05
CA ASN A 700 -11.82 -6.27 31.44
C ASN A 700 -10.64 -7.22 31.67
N ALA A 701 -10.33 -7.49 32.94
CA ALA A 701 -9.19 -8.32 33.31
C ALA A 701 -9.24 -9.74 32.70
N ASP A 702 -10.43 -10.36 32.59
CA ASP A 702 -10.57 -11.73 32.06
C ASP A 702 -10.23 -11.82 30.57
N VAL A 703 -10.48 -10.75 29.81
CA VAL A 703 -10.10 -10.67 28.38
C VAL A 703 -8.59 -10.62 28.25
N ILE A 704 -7.94 -9.77 29.05
CA ILE A 704 -6.48 -9.65 29.09
C ILE A 704 -5.83 -10.96 29.52
N LEU A 705 -6.35 -11.60 30.57
CA LEU A 705 -5.82 -12.85 31.12
C LEU A 705 -5.88 -13.99 30.09
N ARG A 706 -7.01 -14.12 29.37
CA ARG A 706 -7.17 -15.12 28.30
C ARG A 706 -6.20 -14.90 27.14
N ALA A 707 -6.05 -13.66 26.69
CA ALA A 707 -5.13 -13.33 25.61
C ALA A 707 -3.66 -13.60 25.98
N LEU A 708 -3.26 -13.24 27.21
CA LEU A 708 -1.91 -13.52 27.71
C LEU A 708 -1.64 -15.03 27.81
N LYS A 709 -2.59 -15.84 28.29
CA LYS A 709 -2.45 -17.31 28.36
C LYS A 709 -2.18 -17.95 26.99
N LEU A 710 -2.76 -17.41 25.92
CA LEU A 710 -2.59 -17.90 24.55
C LEU A 710 -1.29 -17.45 23.89
N ASN A 711 -0.80 -16.25 24.22
CA ASN A 711 0.23 -15.58 23.44
C ASN A 711 1.59 -15.43 24.14
N VAL A 712 1.66 -15.35 25.47
CA VAL A 712 2.93 -15.17 26.20
C VAL A 712 3.92 -16.33 25.93
N SER A 713 3.39 -17.53 25.79
CA SER A 713 4.18 -18.72 25.45
C SER A 713 4.81 -18.63 24.05
N LYS A 714 4.32 -17.78 23.15
CA LYS A 714 4.89 -17.63 21.80
C LYS A 714 6.15 -16.75 21.80
N HIS A 715 6.33 -15.88 22.80
CA HIS A 715 7.45 -14.94 22.83
C HIS A 715 8.63 -15.43 23.69
N PRO A 716 9.83 -15.69 23.14
CA PRO A 716 10.93 -16.36 23.84
C PRO A 716 11.33 -15.69 25.16
N ARG A 717 11.48 -14.36 25.19
CA ARG A 717 11.90 -13.62 26.41
C ARG A 717 10.84 -13.52 27.50
N PHE A 718 9.55 -13.47 27.16
CA PHE A 718 8.47 -13.33 28.14
C PHE A 718 8.01 -14.67 28.71
N SER A 719 8.48 -15.78 28.10
CA SER A 719 8.35 -17.15 28.60
C SER A 719 9.70 -17.81 28.92
N SER A 720 10.66 -17.00 29.37
CA SER A 720 11.92 -17.47 29.94
C SER A 720 12.21 -16.77 31.28
N LYS A 721 12.80 -17.49 32.21
CA LYS A 721 13.41 -16.94 33.43
C LYS A 721 14.92 -16.78 33.24
N LEU A 722 15.58 -16.13 34.19
CA LEU A 722 17.03 -16.07 34.20
C LEU A 722 17.62 -17.32 34.86
N SER A 723 18.82 -17.70 34.42
CA SER A 723 19.67 -18.62 35.16
C SER A 723 20.09 -18.04 36.51
N ASP A 724 20.46 -18.91 37.45
CA ASP A 724 20.86 -18.52 38.80
C ASP A 724 22.14 -17.65 38.80
N ASP A 725 23.01 -17.82 37.80
CA ASP A 725 24.21 -17.00 37.58
C ASP A 725 23.93 -15.70 36.80
N GLY A 726 22.70 -15.51 36.31
CA GLY A 726 22.25 -14.37 35.52
C GLY A 726 22.93 -14.25 34.14
N GLY A 727 23.51 -15.34 33.65
CA GLY A 727 24.26 -15.40 32.39
C GLY A 727 23.42 -15.78 31.16
N SER A 728 22.36 -16.56 31.36
CA SER A 728 21.53 -17.13 30.28
C SER A 728 20.02 -17.01 30.57
N TRP A 729 19.23 -17.16 29.52
CA TRP A 729 17.78 -17.27 29.54
C TRP A 729 17.39 -18.75 29.49
N ILE A 730 16.55 -19.16 30.44
CA ILE A 730 16.05 -20.53 30.55
C ILE A 730 14.56 -20.53 30.21
N ARG A 731 14.19 -21.30 29.19
CA ARG A 731 12.79 -21.46 28.78
C ARG A 731 11.95 -22.06 29.93
N THR A 732 10.81 -21.45 30.25
CA THR A 732 9.95 -21.91 31.35
C THR A 732 8.47 -21.84 31.00
N GLN A 733 7.66 -22.72 31.59
CA GLN A 733 6.22 -22.55 31.59
C GLN A 733 5.85 -21.30 32.40
N VAL A 734 4.88 -20.53 31.89
CA VAL A 734 4.43 -19.28 32.51
C VAL A 734 3.02 -19.47 33.04
N ASN A 735 2.86 -19.33 34.36
CA ASN A 735 1.54 -19.20 34.95
C ASN A 735 1.13 -17.72 34.96
N VAL A 736 0.36 -17.31 33.95
CA VAL A 736 -0.05 -15.92 33.73
C VAL A 736 -0.75 -15.29 34.94
N GLU A 737 -1.49 -16.07 35.72
CA GLU A 737 -2.19 -15.58 36.92
C GLU A 737 -1.24 -15.02 37.98
N ASN A 738 0.01 -15.50 38.01
CA ASN A 738 1.03 -14.98 38.92
C ASN A 738 1.61 -13.63 38.46
N HIS A 739 1.33 -13.20 37.24
CA HIS A 739 1.87 -11.99 36.62
C HIS A 739 0.84 -10.87 36.44
N VAL A 740 -0.46 -11.15 36.59
CA VAL A 740 -1.53 -10.16 36.40
C VAL A 740 -2.24 -9.89 37.72
N PHE A 741 -2.25 -8.62 38.14
CA PHE A 741 -2.82 -8.17 39.41
C PHE A 741 -3.97 -7.20 39.16
N VAL A 742 -5.11 -7.44 39.83
CA VAL A 742 -6.27 -6.55 39.80
C VAL A 742 -6.59 -6.19 41.25
N PRO A 743 -6.09 -5.05 41.77
CA PRO A 743 -6.37 -4.65 43.14
C PRO A 743 -7.84 -4.28 43.30
N ASP A 744 -8.40 -4.57 44.47
CA ASP A 744 -9.72 -4.06 44.87
C ASP A 744 -9.59 -2.58 45.24
N ILE A 745 -10.35 -1.70 44.59
CA ILE A 745 -10.25 -0.25 44.73
C ILE A 745 -11.55 0.25 45.33
N ASP A 746 -11.47 0.90 46.49
CA ASP A 746 -12.63 1.49 47.17
C ASP A 746 -13.20 2.65 46.33
N TYR A 747 -14.51 2.59 46.03
CA TYR A 747 -15.23 3.57 45.22
C TYR A 747 -15.22 4.99 45.82
N GLN A 748 -14.90 5.15 47.11
CA GLN A 748 -14.77 6.48 47.73
C GLN A 748 -13.51 7.25 47.29
N ILE A 749 -12.60 6.62 46.54
CA ILE A 749 -11.32 7.22 46.07
C ILE A 749 -11.48 7.95 44.71
N GLU A 750 -12.69 7.96 44.11
CA GLU A 750 -12.94 8.57 42.79
C GLU A 750 -12.66 10.08 42.69
N GLU A 751 -12.47 10.81 43.80
CA GLU A 751 -12.13 12.25 43.77
C GLU A 751 -10.67 12.58 43.37
N ASP A 752 -9.69 11.67 43.57
CA ASP A 752 -8.28 11.88 43.19
C ASP A 752 -7.63 10.63 42.56
N GLY A 753 -8.12 10.25 41.37
CA GLY A 753 -7.60 9.10 40.65
C GLY A 753 -6.17 9.26 40.13
N GLU A 754 -5.72 10.48 39.80
CA GLU A 754 -4.34 10.75 39.37
C GLU A 754 -3.37 10.52 40.53
N GLY A 755 -3.65 11.08 41.71
CA GLY A 755 -2.86 10.86 42.92
C GLY A 755 -2.78 9.39 43.36
N TYR A 756 -3.88 8.64 43.23
CA TYR A 756 -3.89 7.21 43.52
C TYR A 756 -2.97 6.40 42.59
N VAL A 757 -3.05 6.64 41.28
CA VAL A 757 -2.21 5.94 40.29
C VAL A 757 -0.73 6.26 40.53
N GLU A 758 -0.39 7.53 40.79
CA GLU A 758 0.97 7.94 41.13
C GLU A 758 1.48 7.24 42.39
N ASP A 759 0.70 7.21 43.48
CA ASP A 759 1.11 6.57 44.73
C ASP A 759 1.22 5.04 44.61
N TYR A 760 0.29 4.40 43.88
CA TYR A 760 0.33 2.97 43.62
C TYR A 760 1.61 2.56 42.87
N ILE A 761 1.90 3.25 41.78
CA ILE A 761 3.11 3.03 40.96
C ILE A 761 4.37 3.29 41.79
N SER A 762 4.33 4.35 42.58
CA SER A 762 5.41 4.76 43.47
C SER A 762 5.74 3.66 44.48
N ARG A 763 4.73 3.06 45.11
CA ARG A 763 4.89 1.88 45.99
C ARG A 763 5.38 0.65 45.22
N LEU A 764 4.91 0.44 43.99
CA LEU A 764 5.33 -0.68 43.14
C LEU A 764 6.86 -0.66 42.87
N THR A 765 7.49 0.51 42.82
CA THR A 765 8.95 0.61 42.63
C THR A 765 9.78 0.07 43.80
N MET A 766 9.19 -0.05 44.98
CA MET A 766 9.85 -0.60 46.17
C MET A 766 9.88 -2.14 46.18
N LEU A 767 9.09 -2.78 45.32
CA LEU A 767 8.97 -4.23 45.25
C LEU A 767 9.87 -4.78 44.14
N PRO A 768 10.85 -5.66 44.42
CA PRO A 768 11.64 -6.30 43.38
C PRO A 768 10.79 -7.27 42.56
N LEU A 769 11.14 -7.45 41.28
CA LEU A 769 10.59 -8.53 40.47
C LEU A 769 11.17 -9.88 40.93
N ASP A 770 10.32 -10.88 41.06
CA ASP A 770 10.72 -12.24 41.41
C ASP A 770 11.51 -12.89 40.27
N LYS A 771 12.78 -13.23 40.53
CA LYS A 771 13.70 -13.81 39.56
C LYS A 771 13.45 -15.29 39.28
N SER A 772 12.63 -15.96 40.09
CA SER A 772 12.26 -17.37 39.87
C SER A 772 11.30 -17.59 38.70
N ARG A 773 10.70 -16.50 38.20
CA ARG A 773 9.72 -16.46 37.10
C ARG A 773 10.14 -15.43 36.03
N PRO A 774 9.48 -15.40 34.85
CA PRO A 774 9.73 -14.37 33.85
C PRO A 774 9.58 -12.95 34.43
N LEU A 775 10.51 -12.04 34.07
CA LEU A 775 10.68 -10.75 34.75
C LEU A 775 9.72 -9.66 34.28
N TRP A 776 8.42 -9.89 34.39
CA TRP A 776 7.37 -8.92 34.07
C TRP A 776 6.12 -9.14 34.92
N ASP A 777 5.36 -8.08 35.17
CA ASP A 777 4.00 -8.13 35.72
C ASP A 777 3.13 -6.99 35.20
N MET A 778 1.82 -7.14 35.32
CA MET A 778 0.79 -6.25 34.82
C MET A 778 -0.24 -5.98 35.93
N HIS A 779 -0.53 -4.71 36.17
CA HIS A 779 -1.49 -4.25 37.17
C HIS A 779 -2.61 -3.49 36.47
N ILE A 780 -3.85 -3.97 36.61
CA ILE A 780 -5.03 -3.36 35.97
C ILE A 780 -5.74 -2.50 37.00
N LEU A 781 -5.61 -1.18 36.88
CA LEU A 781 -6.22 -0.19 37.79
C LEU A 781 -7.43 0.43 37.08
N ASN A 782 -8.62 -0.06 37.38
CA ASN A 782 -9.88 0.47 36.82
C ASN A 782 -10.33 1.76 37.53
N ILE A 783 -9.42 2.74 37.60
CA ILE A 783 -9.64 4.06 38.20
C ILE A 783 -9.55 5.14 37.12
N LYS A 784 -10.49 6.09 37.18
CA LYS A 784 -10.55 7.22 36.25
C LYS A 784 -9.53 8.29 36.63
N THR A 785 -8.79 8.78 35.65
CA THR A 785 -7.86 9.91 35.77
C THR A 785 -8.31 11.06 34.86
N ILE A 786 -7.58 12.17 34.85
CA ILE A 786 -7.87 13.30 33.96
C ILE A 786 -7.77 12.92 32.47
N ASP A 787 -6.88 11.98 32.13
CA ASP A 787 -6.55 11.61 30.75
C ASP A 787 -7.12 10.23 30.33
N ALA A 788 -7.72 9.44 31.22
CA ALA A 788 -8.20 8.08 30.93
C ALA A 788 -9.32 7.58 31.87
N GLU A 789 -10.13 6.63 31.41
CA GLU A 789 -11.17 5.96 32.22
C GLU A 789 -10.63 4.82 33.09
N ALA A 790 -9.50 4.23 32.70
CA ALA A 790 -8.78 3.20 33.46
C ALA A 790 -7.30 3.20 33.07
N VAL A 791 -6.43 2.75 33.97
CA VAL A 791 -4.98 2.71 33.75
C VAL A 791 -4.44 1.29 33.96
N CYS A 792 -3.75 0.76 32.96
CA CYS A 792 -2.94 -0.45 33.08
C CYS A 792 -1.48 -0.08 33.30
N VAL A 793 -0.82 -0.72 34.27
CA VAL A 793 0.60 -0.53 34.56
C VAL A 793 1.34 -1.83 34.28
N ILE A 794 2.26 -1.81 33.33
CA ILE A 794 3.14 -2.95 33.01
C ILE A 794 4.52 -2.65 33.57
N ARG A 795 5.04 -3.53 34.40
CA ARG A 795 6.42 -3.45 34.88
C ARG A 795 7.22 -4.62 34.32
N SER A 796 8.36 -4.31 33.73
CA SER A 796 9.21 -5.28 33.03
C SER A 796 10.68 -4.97 33.25
N HIS A 797 11.50 -5.98 33.54
CA HIS A 797 12.93 -5.76 33.71
C HIS A 797 13.60 -5.39 32.38
N HIS A 798 14.54 -4.43 32.41
CA HIS A 798 15.13 -3.83 31.18
C HIS A 798 15.99 -4.83 30.36
N SER A 799 16.35 -5.97 30.95
CA SER A 799 17.02 -7.08 30.25
C SER A 799 16.15 -7.78 29.20
N LEU A 800 14.82 -7.66 29.27
CA LEU A 800 13.89 -8.29 28.33
C LEU A 800 13.97 -7.69 26.92
N GLY A 801 14.27 -6.39 26.83
CA GLY A 801 14.36 -5.67 25.57
C GLY A 801 14.62 -4.19 25.80
N ASP A 802 15.12 -3.51 24.76
CA ASP A 802 15.14 -2.05 24.76
C ASP A 802 13.77 -1.49 24.35
N GLY A 803 13.64 -0.17 24.45
CA GLY A 803 12.37 0.50 24.16
C GLY A 803 11.86 0.32 22.73
N THR A 804 12.73 0.14 21.73
CA THR A 804 12.32 -0.17 20.34
C THR A 804 11.73 -1.57 20.26
N SER A 805 12.38 -2.55 20.90
CA SER A 805 11.86 -3.92 20.98
C SER A 805 10.51 -3.94 21.69
N LEU A 806 10.43 -3.37 22.90
CA LEU A 806 9.19 -3.37 23.69
C LEU A 806 8.04 -2.62 23.02
N MET A 807 8.30 -1.53 22.30
CA MET A 807 7.27 -0.84 21.53
C MET A 807 6.80 -1.66 20.32
N SER A 808 7.70 -2.41 19.68
CA SER A 808 7.35 -3.33 18.58
C SER A 808 6.46 -4.48 19.08
N LEU A 809 6.72 -4.99 20.29
CA LEU A 809 5.85 -5.96 20.95
C LEU A 809 4.51 -5.34 21.36
N LEU A 810 4.50 -4.13 21.92
CA LEU A 810 3.25 -3.44 22.26
C LEU A 810 2.37 -3.22 21.02
N ILE A 811 2.97 -2.82 19.90
CA ILE A 811 2.29 -2.68 18.62
C ILE A 811 1.75 -4.03 18.12
N ALA A 812 2.54 -5.10 18.19
CA ALA A 812 2.08 -6.45 17.86
C ALA A 812 0.97 -6.97 18.79
N CYS A 813 0.83 -6.42 20.00
CA CYS A 813 -0.23 -6.76 20.95
C CYS A 813 -1.45 -5.83 20.88
N THR A 814 -1.45 -4.84 19.99
CA THR A 814 -2.54 -3.86 19.85
C THR A 814 -3.16 -3.94 18.45
N GLN A 815 -4.32 -3.34 18.29
CA GLN A 815 -5.05 -3.26 17.02
C GLN A 815 -5.42 -1.81 16.71
N LYS A 816 -5.78 -1.43 15.49
CA LYS A 816 -6.27 -0.07 15.18
C LYS A 816 -7.67 0.16 15.76
N THR A 817 -7.96 1.36 16.25
CA THR A 817 -9.26 1.69 16.88
C THR A 817 -10.39 1.82 15.86
N SER A 818 -10.08 2.14 14.59
CA SER A 818 -11.07 2.26 13.51
C SER A 818 -11.53 0.92 12.94
N HIS A 819 -10.77 -0.16 13.16
CA HIS A 819 -11.02 -1.50 12.61
C HIS A 819 -10.59 -2.54 13.64
N GLN A 820 -11.57 -3.19 14.27
CA GLN A 820 -11.34 -4.35 15.13
C GLN A 820 -10.66 -5.42 14.25
N ASP A 821 -9.44 -5.85 14.63
CA ASP A 821 -8.58 -6.84 13.95
C ASP A 821 -7.55 -6.39 12.87
N THR A 822 -7.02 -5.15 12.90
CA THR A 822 -5.79 -4.78 12.16
C THR A 822 -4.62 -4.39 13.08
N PHE A 823 -3.41 -4.92 12.85
CA PHE A 823 -2.21 -4.52 13.60
C PHE A 823 -1.73 -3.10 13.22
N PRO A 824 -1.11 -2.32 14.15
CA PRO A 824 -0.66 -0.96 13.88
C PRO A 824 0.61 -0.92 13.03
N THR A 825 0.71 0.10 12.18
CA THR A 825 1.78 0.29 11.20
C THR A 825 3.10 0.70 11.89
N SER A 826 4.19 -0.05 11.68
CA SER A 826 5.52 0.29 12.17
C SER A 826 6.36 0.90 11.02
N HIS A 827 6.70 2.20 11.11
CA HIS A 827 7.47 2.88 10.07
C HIS A 827 8.97 2.98 10.38
N VAL A 828 9.78 2.66 9.37
CA VAL A 828 11.22 2.91 9.29
C VAL A 828 11.48 4.34 8.82
N LEU A 829 12.11 5.18 9.65
CA LEU A 829 12.61 6.49 9.23
C LEU A 829 13.84 6.30 8.34
N LYS A 830 13.71 6.63 7.05
CA LYS A 830 14.86 6.76 6.15
C LYS A 830 15.73 7.95 6.57
N GLN A 831 17.04 7.74 6.64
CA GLN A 831 18.02 8.78 6.98
C GLN A 831 18.04 9.87 5.90
N ARG A 832 17.87 11.13 6.32
CA ARG A 832 18.03 12.32 5.46
C ARG A 832 19.47 12.42 4.94
N LYS A 833 19.67 12.34 3.63
CA LYS A 833 20.92 12.80 3.00
C LYS A 833 20.89 14.33 2.94
N THR A 834 21.87 14.98 3.56
CA THR A 834 22.00 16.44 3.55
C THR A 834 22.44 16.93 2.18
N ALA A 835 21.50 17.58 1.48
CA ALA A 835 21.67 18.30 0.23
C ALA A 835 22.47 19.59 0.46
N LEU A 836 23.80 19.48 0.45
CA LEU A 836 24.68 20.64 0.55
C LEU A 836 26.03 20.32 -0.09
N LYS A 837 26.02 19.82 -1.34
CA LYS A 837 27.28 19.58 -2.05
C LYS A 837 27.39 20.23 -3.42
N ASP A 838 26.36 20.64 -4.14
CA ASP A 838 26.48 21.00 -5.57
C ASP A 838 26.75 22.48 -5.92
N LYS A 839 27.21 23.32 -4.97
CA LYS A 839 27.64 24.70 -5.28
C LYS A 839 29.12 24.99 -5.01
N VAL A 840 29.90 23.97 -4.65
CA VAL A 840 31.25 24.15 -4.10
C VAL A 840 32.30 23.55 -5.04
N PRO A 841 33.31 24.32 -5.50
CA PRO A 841 34.39 23.83 -6.36
C PRO A 841 35.06 22.56 -5.82
N TRP A 842 35.55 21.67 -6.68
CA TRP A 842 36.09 20.36 -6.28
C TRP A 842 37.21 20.44 -5.22
N PHE A 843 38.10 21.43 -5.32
CA PHE A 843 39.14 21.70 -4.32
C PHE A 843 38.52 22.07 -2.97
N LEU A 844 37.51 22.94 -2.98
CA LEU A 844 36.80 23.37 -1.78
C LEU A 844 35.93 22.22 -1.21
N ARG A 845 35.41 21.30 -2.04
CA ARG A 845 34.77 20.04 -1.60
C ARG A 845 35.73 19.09 -0.91
N TRP A 846 36.94 18.93 -1.44
CA TRP A 846 37.98 18.11 -0.82
C TRP A 846 38.43 18.72 0.52
N VAL A 847 38.67 20.04 0.55
CA VAL A 847 38.97 20.77 1.79
C VAL A 847 37.83 20.63 2.80
N LEU A 848 36.57 20.75 2.40
CA LEU A 848 35.40 20.55 3.27
C LEU A 848 35.27 19.10 3.75
N ALA A 849 35.59 18.11 2.92
CA ALA A 849 35.56 16.69 3.31
C ALA A 849 36.67 16.36 4.32
N VAL A 850 37.89 16.85 4.09
CA VAL A 850 39.01 16.74 5.04
C VAL A 850 38.66 17.46 6.34
N PHE A 851 38.13 18.68 6.27
CA PHE A 851 37.71 19.43 7.45
C PHE A 851 36.59 18.70 8.22
N SER A 852 35.62 18.10 7.52
CA SER A 852 34.57 17.29 8.12
C SER A 852 35.11 16.03 8.79
N LEU A 853 36.10 15.37 8.18
CA LEU A 853 36.75 14.19 8.74
C LEU A 853 37.59 14.55 9.97
N VAL A 854 38.39 15.62 9.90
CA VAL A 854 39.15 16.16 11.04
C VAL A 854 38.20 16.54 12.17
N ARG A 855 37.08 17.23 11.86
CA ARG A 855 36.05 17.59 12.84
C ARG A 855 35.44 16.36 13.51
N LEU A 856 35.12 15.30 12.75
CA LEU A 856 34.62 14.03 13.28
C LEU A 856 35.63 13.40 14.24
N ILE A 857 36.91 13.34 13.85
CA ILE A 857 37.99 12.77 14.67
C ILE A 857 38.20 13.58 15.96
N CYS A 858 38.34 14.90 15.85
CA CYS A 858 38.54 15.78 17.01
C CYS A 858 37.35 15.73 17.99
N ASN A 859 36.11 15.79 17.47
CA ASN A 859 34.92 15.67 18.32
C ASN A 859 34.84 14.31 19.01
N THR A 860 35.12 13.23 18.28
CA THR A 860 35.12 11.87 18.84
C THR A 860 36.17 11.75 19.94
N PHE A 861 37.39 12.26 19.71
CA PHE A 861 38.46 12.25 20.71
C PHE A 861 38.07 13.00 21.98
N VAL A 862 37.56 14.24 21.85
CA VAL A 862 37.10 15.04 23.00
C VAL A 862 35.97 14.34 23.75
N ASP A 863 35.01 13.76 23.03
CA ASP A 863 33.86 13.11 23.63
C ASP A 863 34.21 11.81 24.36
N ILE A 864 35.16 11.03 23.83
CA ILE A 864 35.70 9.84 24.51
C ILE A 864 36.52 10.24 25.74
N LEU A 865 37.37 11.27 25.63
CA LEU A 865 38.09 11.80 26.79
C LEU A 865 37.12 12.29 27.87
N LEU A 866 36.05 13.00 27.49
CA LEU A 866 35.05 13.47 28.42
C LEU A 866 34.26 12.31 29.05
N LEU A 867 33.94 11.27 28.27
CA LEU A 867 33.32 10.04 28.77
C LEU A 867 34.20 9.35 29.82
N LEU A 868 35.49 9.15 29.50
CA LEU A 868 36.46 8.55 30.40
C LEU A 868 36.68 9.40 31.64
N ALA A 869 36.86 10.71 31.47
CA ALA A 869 37.01 11.63 32.58
C ALA A 869 35.75 11.66 33.45
N THR A 870 34.54 11.60 32.87
CA THR A 870 33.27 11.45 33.62
C THR A 870 33.20 10.11 34.35
N ALA A 871 33.66 9.02 33.75
CA ALA A 871 33.71 7.74 34.44
C ALA A 871 34.75 7.73 35.57
N LEU A 872 35.85 8.47 35.46
CA LEU A 872 36.95 8.45 36.42
C LEU A 872 36.81 9.52 37.52
N PHE A 873 36.59 10.79 37.21
CA PHE A 873 36.67 11.88 38.19
C PHE A 873 35.80 13.12 37.95
N LEU A 874 35.34 13.40 36.72
CA LEU A 874 34.45 14.54 36.46
C LEU A 874 33.04 14.24 36.98
N ARG A 875 32.55 15.08 37.89
CA ARG A 875 31.22 14.98 38.49
C ARG A 875 30.40 16.22 38.19
N ASP A 876 29.13 16.02 37.84
CA ASP A 876 28.16 17.11 37.74
C ASP A 876 27.80 17.68 39.13
N THR A 877 27.41 18.96 39.13
CA THR A 877 27.00 19.69 40.33
C THR A 877 25.85 18.97 41.03
N LYS A 878 25.88 18.86 42.36
CA LYS A 878 24.75 18.32 43.11
C LYS A 878 23.55 19.25 42.93
N THR A 879 22.44 18.71 42.44
CA THR A 879 21.16 19.40 42.23
C THR A 879 20.04 18.53 42.81
N PRO A 880 18.83 19.06 43.04
CA PRO A 880 17.70 18.24 43.51
C PRO A 880 17.33 17.07 42.57
N LEU A 881 17.77 17.12 41.31
CA LEU A 881 17.53 16.09 40.30
C LEU A 881 18.57 14.95 40.32
N LYS A 882 19.69 15.14 41.03
CA LYS A 882 20.78 14.17 41.17
C LYS A 882 20.76 13.58 42.58
N GLY A 883 20.28 12.34 42.72
CA GLY A 883 20.27 11.64 44.00
C GLY A 883 21.65 11.14 44.41
N ASP A 884 21.83 10.95 45.72
CA ASP A 884 23.02 10.29 46.27
C ASP A 884 22.98 8.76 46.03
N VAL A 885 24.13 8.11 46.16
CA VAL A 885 24.26 6.65 46.00
C VAL A 885 23.42 5.95 47.08
N GLY A 886 22.60 4.97 46.69
CA GLY A 886 21.68 4.23 47.57
C GLY A 886 20.23 4.66 47.42
N VAL A 887 19.97 5.85 46.85
CA VAL A 887 18.61 6.37 46.61
C VAL A 887 17.91 5.63 45.46
N GLU A 888 18.61 4.80 44.68
CA GLU A 888 18.02 3.95 43.64
C GLU A 888 16.82 3.11 44.12
N ASN A 889 16.84 2.66 45.38
CA ASN A 889 15.81 1.81 45.98
C ASN A 889 14.74 2.61 46.74
N ASN A 890 14.81 3.94 46.74
CA ASN A 890 13.79 4.77 47.36
C ASN A 890 12.56 4.87 46.46
N GLN A 891 11.43 5.15 47.11
CA GLN A 891 10.15 5.40 46.46
C GLN A 891 10.29 6.48 45.36
N LYS A 892 9.75 6.21 44.17
CA LYS A 892 9.86 7.08 42.99
C LYS A 892 8.51 7.69 42.64
N LYS A 893 8.48 9.00 42.42
CA LYS A 893 7.33 9.68 41.81
C LYS A 893 7.44 9.65 40.29
N PHE A 894 6.31 9.39 39.64
CA PHE A 894 6.18 9.37 38.19
C PHE A 894 5.17 10.43 37.81
N CYS A 895 5.55 11.31 36.89
CA CYS A 895 4.66 12.34 36.38
C CYS A 895 4.67 12.25 34.85
N HIS A 896 3.50 12.37 34.23
CA HIS A 896 3.36 12.42 32.78
C HIS A 896 2.53 13.62 32.35
N ARG A 897 2.81 14.14 31.16
CA ARG A 897 2.01 15.17 30.50
C ARG A 897 1.94 14.89 29.01
N ILE A 898 0.78 15.15 28.42
CA ILE A 898 0.53 14.97 26.99
C ILE A 898 0.68 16.34 26.32
N VAL A 899 1.49 16.40 25.27
CA VAL A 899 1.76 17.65 24.52
C VAL A 899 1.41 17.44 23.06
N SER A 900 0.73 18.42 22.44
CA SER A 900 0.37 18.35 21.02
C SER A 900 1.60 18.31 20.11
N LEU A 901 1.70 17.26 19.29
CA LEU A 901 2.76 17.10 18.31
C LEU A 901 2.70 18.18 17.21
N ASP A 902 1.51 18.71 16.91
CA ASP A 902 1.35 19.71 15.85
C ASP A 902 1.93 21.07 16.28
N ASN A 903 1.84 21.42 17.57
CA ASN A 903 2.55 22.58 18.14
C ASN A 903 4.08 22.43 18.02
N ILE A 904 4.60 21.23 18.25
CA ILE A 904 6.04 20.94 18.12
C ILE A 904 6.48 21.02 16.64
N LYS A 905 5.66 20.52 15.71
CA LYS A 905 5.92 20.62 14.26
C LYS A 905 5.92 22.06 13.77
N LEU A 906 5.01 22.89 14.28
CA LEU A 906 4.98 24.32 13.96
C LEU A 906 6.29 25.01 14.37
N ILE A 907 6.77 24.80 15.60
CA ILE A 907 8.04 25.39 16.06
C ILE A 907 9.21 24.88 15.20
N LYS A 908 9.21 23.57 14.89
CA LYS A 908 10.22 22.94 14.02
C LYS A 908 10.28 23.61 12.65
N GLU A 909 9.13 23.89 12.03
CA GLU A 909 9.04 24.53 10.71
C GLU A 909 9.50 25.99 10.76
N VAL A 910 9.02 26.76 11.74
CA VAL A 910 9.37 28.18 11.92
C VAL A 910 10.87 28.36 12.19
N MET A 911 11.47 27.48 12.99
CA MET A 911 12.87 27.61 13.42
C MET A 911 13.85 26.83 12.53
N ASN A 912 13.36 26.12 11.49
CA ASN A 912 14.16 25.22 10.64
C ASN A 912 14.99 24.18 11.45
N MET A 913 14.30 23.44 12.31
CA MET A 913 14.90 22.47 13.23
C MET A 913 14.32 21.05 13.04
N THR A 914 14.77 20.09 13.85
CA THR A 914 14.14 18.77 13.98
C THR A 914 13.27 18.70 15.24
N ILE A 915 12.34 17.74 15.30
CA ILE A 915 11.48 17.52 16.48
C ILE A 915 12.32 17.32 17.75
N ASN A 916 13.43 16.57 17.65
CA ASN A 916 14.34 16.32 18.76
C ASN A 916 15.02 17.61 19.26
N ASP A 917 15.35 18.53 18.35
CA ASP A 917 15.95 19.82 18.73
C ASP A 917 14.95 20.67 19.53
N VAL A 918 13.68 20.68 19.10
CA VAL A 918 12.61 21.42 19.79
C VAL A 918 12.36 20.85 21.18
N LEU A 919 12.15 19.52 21.29
CA LEU A 919 11.92 18.88 22.59
C LEU A 919 13.08 19.10 23.56
N LEU A 920 14.32 19.00 23.10
CA LEU A 920 15.47 19.22 23.96
C LEU A 920 15.57 20.69 24.40
N GLY A 921 15.26 21.65 23.52
CA GLY A 921 15.20 23.07 23.90
C GLY A 921 14.09 23.37 24.90
N VAL A 922 12.90 22.79 24.74
CA VAL A 922 11.80 22.90 25.72
C VAL A 922 12.20 22.28 27.06
N THR A 923 12.83 21.11 27.04
CA THR A 923 13.35 20.44 28.26
C THR A 923 14.40 21.31 28.94
N GLN A 924 15.31 21.94 28.18
CA GLN A 924 16.32 22.83 28.71
C GLN A 924 15.70 24.09 29.35
N ALA A 925 14.67 24.66 28.76
CA ALA A 925 13.94 25.79 29.32
C ALA A 925 13.22 25.42 30.63
N ALA A 926 12.56 24.26 30.66
CA ALA A 926 11.87 23.74 31.84
C ALA A 926 12.86 23.49 32.99
N LEU A 927 13.97 22.79 32.72
CA LEU A 927 15.03 22.55 33.71
C LEU A 927 15.68 23.84 34.18
N SER A 928 15.89 24.81 33.29
CA SER A 928 16.46 26.12 33.65
C SER A 928 15.55 26.92 34.56
N ARG A 929 14.23 26.87 34.34
CA ARG A 929 13.25 27.48 35.25
C ARG A 929 13.15 26.73 36.57
N TYR A 930 13.16 25.41 36.55
CA TYR A 930 13.09 24.60 37.77
C TYR A 930 14.33 24.82 38.68
N LEU A 931 15.51 24.92 38.07
CA LEU A 931 16.77 25.11 38.78
C LEU A 931 17.15 26.59 38.95
N SER A 932 16.32 27.55 38.56
CA SER A 932 16.68 28.98 38.62
C SER A 932 16.84 29.50 40.04
N SER A 933 16.20 28.84 41.02
CA SER A 933 16.34 29.13 42.44
C SER A 933 17.62 28.56 43.05
N PHE A 934 18.39 27.75 42.31
CA PHE A 934 19.58 27.09 42.81
C PHE A 934 20.83 27.94 42.54
N PRO A 935 21.62 28.29 43.57
CA PRO A 935 22.73 29.23 43.42
C PRO A 935 23.95 28.62 42.73
N GLY A 936 24.57 29.39 41.82
CA GLY A 936 25.87 29.08 41.20
C GLY A 936 25.80 28.53 39.78
N LYS A 937 26.98 28.37 39.14
CA LYS A 937 27.08 27.83 37.78
C LYS A 937 26.91 26.31 37.81
N ILE A 938 25.77 25.83 37.31
CA ILE A 938 25.40 24.41 37.34
C ILE A 938 26.04 23.68 36.16
N ARG A 939 26.84 22.65 36.44
CA ARG A 939 27.24 21.66 35.45
C ARG A 939 26.17 20.57 35.41
N PHE A 940 25.52 20.45 34.27
CA PHE A 940 24.44 19.49 34.06
C PHE A 940 24.74 18.65 32.81
N THR A 941 24.93 17.35 32.99
CA THR A 941 25.12 16.39 31.90
C THR A 941 23.99 15.37 31.91
N ALA A 942 23.33 15.23 30.77
CA ALA A 942 22.35 14.18 30.52
C ALA A 942 22.99 13.06 29.69
N GLY A 943 22.81 11.81 30.10
CA GLY A 943 23.04 10.66 29.22
C GLY A 943 21.86 10.52 28.24
N VAL A 944 22.10 10.67 26.94
CA VAL A 944 21.04 10.52 25.93
C VAL A 944 21.18 9.15 25.29
N PHE A 945 20.15 8.30 25.40
CA PHE A 945 20.15 6.99 24.77
C PHE A 945 19.92 7.09 23.27
N VAL A 946 20.68 6.31 22.50
CA VAL A 946 20.61 6.25 21.04
C VAL A 946 20.49 4.80 20.59
N ASN A 947 19.52 4.53 19.72
CA ASN A 947 19.37 3.23 19.07
C ASN A 947 20.56 3.00 18.13
N LEU A 948 21.16 1.81 18.18
CA LEU A 948 22.31 1.45 17.35
C LEU A 948 21.95 0.60 16.12
N ARG A 949 20.66 0.26 15.94
CA ARG A 949 20.19 -0.46 14.76
C ARG A 949 20.39 0.36 13.49
N SER A 950 20.62 -0.32 12.36
CA SER A 950 20.86 0.31 11.06
C SER A 950 19.64 1.05 10.52
N ASP A 951 18.44 0.59 10.88
CA ASP A 951 17.17 1.19 10.49
C ASP A 951 16.57 1.98 11.64
N ASN A 952 16.29 3.26 11.40
CA ASN A 952 15.75 4.16 12.41
C ASN A 952 14.23 4.01 12.49
N GLY A 953 13.69 2.97 13.11
CA GLY A 953 12.24 2.83 13.29
C GLY A 953 11.83 1.63 14.12
N ILE A 954 10.54 1.57 14.45
CA ILE A 954 9.90 0.36 14.98
C ILE A 954 9.71 -0.58 13.79
N GLN A 955 10.09 -1.84 13.95
CA GLN A 955 9.94 -2.88 12.93
C GLN A 955 8.84 -3.87 13.36
N PRO A 956 8.21 -4.60 12.42
CA PRO A 956 7.30 -5.68 12.79
C PRO A 956 8.01 -6.70 13.68
N LEU A 957 7.34 -7.18 14.74
CA LEU A 957 7.91 -8.13 15.69
C LEU A 957 8.47 -9.38 14.99
N ALA A 958 7.77 -9.91 13.98
CA ALA A 958 8.20 -11.07 13.21
C ALA A 958 9.55 -10.86 12.51
N GLU A 959 9.77 -9.68 11.91
CA GLU A 959 11.04 -9.33 11.26
C GLU A 959 12.18 -9.17 12.28
N MET A 960 11.91 -8.62 13.47
CA MET A 960 12.92 -8.51 14.54
C MET A 960 13.32 -9.89 15.11
N MET A 961 12.42 -10.86 15.04
CA MET A 961 12.61 -12.22 15.57
C MET A 961 13.27 -13.18 14.55
N ALA A 962 13.40 -12.81 13.28
CA ALA A 962 14.01 -13.65 12.23
C ALA A 962 15.52 -13.89 12.44
N ALA A 963 16.00 -15.09 12.11
CA ALA A 963 17.37 -15.54 12.40
C ALA A 963 18.48 -14.67 11.77
N ASN A 964 18.22 -14.06 10.60
CA ASN A 964 19.16 -13.21 9.86
C ASN A 964 18.76 -11.72 9.85
N SER A 965 17.93 -11.29 10.81
CA SER A 965 17.43 -9.92 10.87
C SER A 965 18.57 -8.89 11.08
N LYS A 966 18.60 -7.85 10.25
CA LYS A 966 19.46 -6.66 10.44
C LYS A 966 19.02 -5.81 11.65
N CYS A 967 17.80 -6.03 12.16
CA CYS A 967 17.19 -5.30 13.26
C CYS A 967 16.71 -6.25 14.39
N ARG A 968 17.62 -7.11 14.88
CA ARG A 968 17.32 -8.17 15.86
C ARG A 968 16.65 -7.66 17.15
N TRP A 969 15.71 -8.46 17.66
CA TRP A 969 15.09 -8.30 18.97
C TRP A 969 16.11 -8.31 20.12
N GLY A 970 15.95 -7.42 21.11
CA GLY A 970 16.77 -7.37 22.32
C GLY A 970 17.31 -5.98 22.64
N ASN A 971 18.37 -5.89 23.46
CA ASN A 971 18.99 -4.59 23.79
C ASN A 971 20.10 -4.23 22.78
N TYR A 972 19.81 -3.33 21.84
CA TYR A 972 20.74 -2.78 20.84
C TYR A 972 20.72 -1.25 20.84
N PHE A 973 21.23 -0.67 21.92
CA PHE A 973 21.35 0.78 22.08
C PHE A 973 22.60 1.14 22.87
N SER A 974 22.99 2.41 22.81
CA SER A 974 24.10 2.99 23.56
C SER A 974 23.70 4.38 24.06
N PHE A 975 24.64 5.14 24.61
CA PHE A 975 24.40 6.48 25.13
C PHE A 975 25.48 7.47 24.69
N ILE A 976 25.10 8.75 24.66
CA ILE A 976 26.02 9.88 24.51
C ILE A 976 25.94 10.78 25.75
N ASN A 977 27.06 11.40 26.11
CA ASN A 977 27.08 12.41 27.17
C ASN A 977 26.72 13.76 26.54
N PHE A 978 25.61 14.33 26.99
CA PHE A 978 25.07 15.58 26.46
C PHE A 978 25.05 16.67 27.54
N PRO A 979 25.88 17.72 27.42
CA PRO A 979 25.83 18.83 28.36
C PRO A 979 24.56 19.66 28.11
N ILE A 980 23.77 19.91 29.16
CA ILE A 980 22.60 20.79 29.11
C ILE A 980 22.97 22.13 29.74
N ALA A 981 22.74 23.21 29.00
CA ALA A 981 22.99 24.55 29.51
C ALA A 981 21.84 24.99 30.41
N ILE A 982 22.11 25.11 31.70
CA ILE A 982 21.16 25.60 32.70
C ILE A 982 21.38 27.09 32.90
N GLY A 983 20.37 27.90 32.62
CA GLY A 983 20.38 29.35 32.79
C GLY A 983 19.10 29.99 32.30
N LEU A 984 18.60 31.01 33.00
CA LEU A 984 17.43 31.78 32.55
C LEU A 984 17.81 32.66 31.36
N GLU A 985 17.04 32.57 30.29
CA GLU A 985 17.19 33.39 29.10
C GLU A 985 15.99 34.34 28.97
N THR A 986 16.27 35.59 28.57
CA THR A 986 15.23 36.58 28.29
C THR A 986 14.48 36.25 27.00
N ASP A 987 15.17 35.65 26.03
CA ASP A 987 14.59 35.13 24.80
C ASP A 987 14.44 33.59 24.87
N PRO A 988 13.20 33.06 24.90
CA PRO A 988 12.94 31.63 24.89
C PRO A 988 13.52 30.88 23.67
N LEU A 989 13.69 31.56 22.53
CA LEU A 989 14.23 30.95 21.31
C LEU A 989 15.72 30.59 21.46
N LEU A 990 16.42 31.20 22.43
CA LEU A 990 17.82 30.88 22.69
C LEU A 990 18.02 29.46 23.25
N TYR A 991 17.02 28.91 23.95
CA TYR A 991 17.06 27.50 24.38
C TYR A 991 17.07 26.55 23.18
N LEU A 992 16.26 26.85 22.17
CA LEU A 992 16.17 26.05 20.94
C LEU A 992 17.49 26.11 20.15
N SER A 993 18.06 27.30 19.96
CA SER A 993 19.31 27.45 19.22
C SER A 993 20.49 26.74 19.91
N LYS A 994 20.58 26.83 21.25
CA LYS A 994 21.57 26.10 22.05
C LYS A 994 21.41 24.59 21.91
N ALA A 995 20.18 24.08 21.99
CA ALA A 995 19.90 22.65 21.83
C ALA A 995 20.32 22.13 20.45
N LYS A 996 19.96 22.84 19.36
CA LYS A 996 20.37 22.49 17.99
C LYS A 996 21.88 22.46 17.82
N SER A 997 22.57 23.50 18.29
CA SER A 997 24.04 23.56 18.18
C SER A 997 24.71 22.39 18.90
N ALA A 998 24.21 22.02 20.09
CA ALA A 998 24.75 20.91 20.85
C ALA A 998 24.44 19.55 20.20
N ILE A 999 23.24 19.34 19.64
CA ILE A 999 22.86 18.15 18.88
C ILE A 999 23.70 18.02 17.59
N ASP A 1000 23.82 19.08 16.80
CA ASP A 1000 24.54 19.04 15.53
C ASP A 1000 26.06 18.80 15.73
N ARG A 1001 26.64 19.25 16.86
CA ARG A 1001 27.99 18.84 17.28
C ARG A 1001 28.05 17.34 17.57
N LYS A 1002 27.10 16.81 18.35
CA LYS A 1002 27.09 15.39 18.77
C LYS A 1002 26.82 14.41 17.64
N LYS A 1003 26.08 14.81 16.59
CA LYS A 1003 25.92 14.02 15.35
C LYS A 1003 27.24 13.75 14.62
N HIS A 1004 28.25 14.61 14.80
CA HIS A 1004 29.59 14.47 14.22
C HIS A 1004 30.58 13.89 15.25
N SER A 1005 30.20 12.79 15.91
CA SER A 1005 31.02 12.07 16.90
C SER A 1005 30.68 10.58 16.89
N LEU A 1006 31.68 9.70 16.97
CA LEU A 1006 31.48 8.24 17.04
C LEU A 1006 31.39 7.72 18.49
N GLN A 1007 31.16 8.60 19.48
CA GLN A 1007 31.14 8.25 20.92
C GLN A 1007 30.24 7.05 21.22
N ALA A 1008 28.99 7.02 20.73
CA ALA A 1008 28.01 5.98 21.06
C ALA A 1008 28.42 4.59 20.57
N ALA A 1009 28.93 4.51 19.33
CA ALA A 1009 29.38 3.26 18.74
C ALA A 1009 30.60 2.71 19.49
N LEU A 1010 31.58 3.57 19.80
CA LEU A 1010 32.76 3.18 20.57
C LEU A 1010 32.41 2.76 22.01
N ALA A 1011 31.47 3.45 22.66
CA ALA A 1011 31.02 3.10 24.00
C ALA A 1011 30.33 1.72 24.04
N TYR A 1012 29.54 1.36 23.02
CA TYR A 1012 28.93 0.04 22.92
C TYR A 1012 29.97 -1.05 22.70
N SER A 1013 30.89 -0.87 21.75
CA SER A 1013 31.97 -1.82 21.49
C SER A 1013 32.87 -2.03 22.73
N ALA A 1014 33.16 -0.95 23.48
CA ALA A 1014 33.88 -1.05 24.74
C ALA A 1014 33.10 -1.84 25.80
N THR A 1015 31.79 -1.61 25.93
CA THR A 1015 30.92 -2.36 26.85
C THR A 1015 30.90 -3.85 26.49
N GLU A 1016 30.73 -4.18 25.21
CA GLU A 1016 30.77 -5.56 24.73
C GLU A 1016 32.11 -6.23 25.04
N PHE A 1017 33.24 -5.55 24.79
CA PHE A 1017 34.56 -6.06 25.13
C PHE A 1017 34.73 -6.31 26.64
N ILE A 1018 34.29 -5.36 27.48
CA ILE A 1018 34.39 -5.48 28.93
C ILE A 1018 33.58 -6.67 29.44
N PHE A 1019 32.31 -6.82 29.04
CA PHE A 1019 31.47 -7.91 29.53
C PHE A 1019 31.82 -9.28 28.93
N ASN A 1020 32.48 -9.32 27.78
CA ASN A 1020 33.03 -10.57 27.22
C ASN A 1020 34.36 -10.99 27.89
N THR A 1021 35.09 -10.05 28.48
CA THR A 1021 36.42 -10.31 29.09
C THR A 1021 36.36 -10.46 30.60
N PHE A 1022 35.50 -9.69 31.27
CA PHE A 1022 35.39 -9.62 32.72
C PHE A 1022 34.02 -10.13 33.19
N SER A 1023 33.94 -10.53 34.46
CA SER A 1023 32.65 -10.92 35.08
C SER A 1023 31.68 -9.75 35.10
N ALA A 1024 30.37 -10.03 35.09
CA ALA A 1024 29.33 -8.99 35.05
C ALA A 1024 29.43 -8.00 36.23
N LYS A 1025 29.89 -8.48 37.39
CA LYS A 1025 30.16 -7.65 38.58
C LYS A 1025 31.29 -6.64 38.35
N VAL A 1026 32.39 -7.08 37.74
CA VAL A 1026 33.55 -6.20 37.46
C VAL A 1026 33.25 -5.26 36.30
N GLY A 1027 32.61 -5.76 35.24
CA GLY A 1027 32.26 -4.97 34.06
C GLY A 1027 31.28 -3.83 34.34
N ALA A 1028 30.46 -3.96 35.37
CA ALA A 1028 29.47 -2.96 35.78
C ALA A 1028 30.02 -1.76 36.56
N ILE A 1029 31.27 -1.83 37.07
CA ILE A 1029 31.85 -0.77 37.92
C ILE A 1029 32.00 0.55 37.17
N ILE A 1030 32.54 0.50 35.94
CA ILE A 1030 32.80 1.70 35.14
C ILE A 1030 31.48 2.39 34.73
N PRO A 1031 30.49 1.68 34.15
CA PRO A 1031 29.18 2.26 33.86
C PRO A 1031 28.48 2.83 35.10
N LYS A 1032 28.51 2.11 36.24
CA LYS A 1032 27.91 2.59 37.50
C LYS A 1032 28.50 3.93 37.94
N ARG A 1033 29.83 4.05 37.87
CA ARG A 1033 30.55 5.28 38.23
C ARG A 1033 30.22 6.43 37.28
N HIS A 1034 30.15 6.16 35.98
CA HIS A 1034 29.70 7.14 34.99
C HIS A 1034 28.29 7.64 35.29
N ILE A 1035 27.32 6.72 35.50
CA ILE A 1035 25.93 7.05 35.85
C ILE A 1035 25.91 7.99 37.06
N SER A 1036 26.58 7.61 38.16
CA SER A 1036 26.64 8.42 39.41
C SER A 1036 27.27 9.81 39.24
N ASN A 1037 28.05 10.01 38.18
CA ASN A 1037 28.75 11.26 37.93
C ASN A 1037 27.95 12.21 37.03
N THR A 1038 26.98 11.71 36.26
CA THR A 1038 26.02 12.51 35.48
C THR A 1038 24.82 12.97 36.31
N THR A 1039 23.96 13.84 35.78
CA THR A 1039 22.76 14.33 36.50
C THR A 1039 21.49 13.59 36.14
N THR A 1040 21.30 13.21 34.87
CA THR A 1040 20.05 12.60 34.41
C THR A 1040 20.27 11.76 33.15
N PHE A 1041 19.24 11.03 32.73
CA PHE A 1041 19.18 10.38 31.43
C PHE A 1041 17.92 10.81 30.67
N ILE A 1042 18.08 11.00 29.36
CA ILE A 1042 17.01 11.35 28.45
C ILE A 1042 16.86 10.23 27.41
N SER A 1043 15.62 9.76 27.24
CA SER A 1043 15.26 8.83 26.17
C SER A 1043 14.20 9.46 25.27
N ASN A 1044 14.29 9.17 23.98
CA ASN A 1044 13.24 9.50 23.03
C ASN A 1044 12.90 8.28 22.18
N MET A 1045 11.62 7.90 22.18
CA MET A 1045 11.12 6.74 21.45
C MET A 1045 9.94 7.14 20.58
N ILE A 1046 9.97 6.65 19.34
CA ILE A 1046 8.82 6.76 18.44
C ILE A 1046 7.74 5.83 18.98
N GLY A 1047 6.49 6.28 19.00
CA GLY A 1047 5.33 5.47 19.36
C GLY A 1047 4.44 5.17 18.14
N PRO A 1048 3.28 4.55 18.36
CA PRO A 1048 2.30 4.30 17.30
C PRO A 1048 1.79 5.61 16.69
N MET A 1049 1.63 5.62 15.36
CA MET A 1049 1.17 6.79 14.60
C MET A 1049 -0.35 6.81 14.37
N ASP A 1050 -1.01 5.69 14.66
CA ASP A 1050 -2.44 5.47 14.52
C ASP A 1050 -3.10 5.37 15.92
N GLU A 1051 -4.41 5.60 16.01
CA GLU A 1051 -5.15 5.25 17.21
C GLU A 1051 -5.21 3.75 17.39
N ILE A 1052 -4.76 3.26 18.54
CA ILE A 1052 -4.66 1.83 18.84
C ILE A 1052 -5.54 1.43 20.02
N ASN A 1053 -6.03 0.21 19.98
CA ASN A 1053 -6.77 -0.45 21.04
C ASN A 1053 -5.98 -1.67 21.54
N PHE A 1054 -6.09 -1.95 22.83
CA PHE A 1054 -5.50 -3.12 23.46
C PHE A 1054 -6.62 -4.11 23.80
N LEU A 1055 -6.79 -5.14 22.96
CA LEU A 1055 -7.78 -6.21 23.15
C LEU A 1055 -9.22 -5.69 23.35
N GLY A 1056 -9.63 -4.70 22.54
CA GLY A 1056 -10.95 -4.07 22.63
C GLY A 1056 -11.04 -2.89 23.60
N HIS A 1057 -9.93 -2.50 24.23
CA HIS A 1057 -9.83 -1.30 25.07
C HIS A 1057 -9.03 -0.20 24.36
N PRO A 1058 -9.68 0.84 23.78
CA PRO A 1058 -8.98 1.93 23.08
C PRO A 1058 -8.00 2.65 23.99
N ILE A 1059 -6.77 2.88 23.53
CA ILE A 1059 -5.70 3.52 24.31
C ILE A 1059 -5.78 5.04 24.16
N ALA A 1060 -5.72 5.76 25.29
CA ALA A 1060 -5.68 7.22 25.37
C ALA A 1060 -4.25 7.76 25.45
N TYR A 1061 -3.33 7.06 26.12
CA TYR A 1061 -1.91 7.41 26.16
C TYR A 1061 -1.04 6.21 26.55
N ILE A 1062 0.26 6.30 26.20
CA ILE A 1062 1.30 5.36 26.64
C ILE A 1062 2.46 6.18 27.22
N ALA A 1063 2.75 5.98 28.50
CA ALA A 1063 3.80 6.69 29.23
C ALA A 1063 4.81 5.70 29.84
N PRO A 1064 5.89 5.35 29.12
CA PRO A 1064 6.98 4.53 29.62
C PRO A 1064 7.97 5.36 30.45
N SER A 1065 8.32 4.86 31.62
CA SER A 1065 9.37 5.35 32.52
C SER A 1065 10.27 4.22 32.98
N VAL A 1066 11.37 4.55 33.67
CA VAL A 1066 12.31 3.56 34.17
C VAL A 1066 12.80 3.97 35.56
N TYR A 1067 12.90 3.00 36.45
CA TYR A 1067 13.47 3.17 37.80
C TYR A 1067 14.58 2.14 38.05
N GLY A 1068 15.30 2.29 39.17
CA GLY A 1068 16.49 1.50 39.51
C GLY A 1068 17.82 2.28 39.42
N HIS A 1069 17.76 3.57 39.09
CA HIS A 1069 18.90 4.49 39.17
C HIS A 1069 18.66 5.58 40.23
N ALA A 1070 19.75 6.16 40.75
CA ALA A 1070 19.70 7.26 41.72
C ALA A 1070 19.27 8.62 41.12
N HIS A 1071 19.12 8.74 39.79
CA HIS A 1071 18.83 9.99 39.09
C HIS A 1071 17.34 10.15 38.76
N VAL A 1072 16.87 11.40 38.65
CA VAL A 1072 15.62 11.70 37.96
C VAL A 1072 15.79 11.41 36.46
N ARG A 1073 14.79 10.84 35.80
CA ARG A 1073 14.81 10.48 34.37
C ARG A 1073 13.74 11.25 33.61
N VAL A 1074 14.06 11.73 32.41
CA VAL A 1074 13.11 12.41 31.52
C VAL A 1074 12.92 11.56 30.27
N ASN A 1075 11.68 11.14 30.01
CA ASN A 1075 11.33 10.35 28.84
C ASN A 1075 10.35 11.11 27.96
N ASN A 1076 10.66 11.19 26.66
CA ASN A 1076 9.75 11.70 25.65
C ASN A 1076 9.26 10.52 24.80
N THR A 1077 7.93 10.40 24.67
CA THR A 1077 7.29 9.31 23.90
C THR A 1077 6.23 9.94 23.01
N PHE A 1078 6.20 9.58 21.72
CA PHE A 1078 5.25 10.15 20.76
C PHE A 1078 4.21 9.11 20.29
N PRO A 1079 3.09 8.95 21.00
CA PRO A 1079 1.89 8.36 20.41
C PRO A 1079 1.14 9.46 19.64
N LYS A 1080 0.93 9.31 18.33
CA LYS A 1080 0.06 10.22 17.59
C LYS A 1080 -1.39 9.72 17.74
N LEU A 1081 -1.99 9.97 18.91
CA LEU A 1081 -3.40 9.68 19.15
C LEU A 1081 -4.22 10.89 18.70
N CYS A 1082 -4.82 10.82 17.50
CA CYS A 1082 -5.71 11.85 16.97
C CYS A 1082 -7.06 11.82 17.68
N GLY A 1083 -7.17 12.48 18.84
CA GLY A 1083 -8.46 12.82 19.45
C GLY A 1083 -9.03 14.11 18.85
N LYS A 1084 -10.20 14.02 18.21
CA LYS A 1084 -11.10 15.15 17.94
C LYS A 1084 -11.85 15.51 19.23
N ASP A 1085 -11.87 16.79 19.56
CA ASP A 1085 -12.95 17.57 20.17
C ASP A 1085 -12.68 19.01 19.72
N GLY A 1086 -13.56 19.88 19.24
CA GLY A 1086 -15.01 20.00 19.21
C GLY A 1086 -15.26 21.52 19.07
N ASN A 1087 -16.23 21.94 18.25
CA ASN A 1087 -16.59 23.33 17.95
C ASN A 1087 -16.52 24.30 19.13
N LEU A 1088 -16.00 25.52 18.91
CA LEU A 1088 -16.50 26.75 19.54
C LEU A 1088 -16.21 27.98 18.66
N ASP A 1089 -17.21 28.87 18.66
CA ASP A 1089 -17.56 29.95 17.73
C ASP A 1089 -16.54 31.07 17.43
N ARG A 1090 -16.84 31.76 16.32
CA ARG A 1090 -16.34 33.09 15.95
C ARG A 1090 -16.62 34.13 17.05
N GLY A 1091 -15.63 34.96 17.41
CA GLY A 1091 -15.86 36.16 18.22
C GLY A 1091 -14.61 37.04 18.41
N ARG A 1092 -14.77 38.36 18.29
CA ARG A 1092 -13.73 39.41 18.26
C ARG A 1092 -13.08 39.74 19.63
N SER A 1093 -11.84 40.25 19.51
CA SER A 1093 -11.15 41.32 20.27
C SER A 1093 -10.62 41.12 21.71
N TYR A 1094 -9.31 41.42 21.84
CA TYR A 1094 -8.55 42.15 22.87
C TYR A 1094 -8.85 41.94 24.38
N GLY A 1095 -7.78 41.67 25.15
CA GLY A 1095 -7.75 41.97 26.59
C GLY A 1095 -6.71 41.20 27.43
N HIS A 1096 -5.55 41.82 27.64
CA HIS A 1096 -4.60 41.72 28.78
C HIS A 1096 -4.68 40.61 29.85
N THR A 1097 -3.54 39.90 29.99
CA THR A 1097 -2.83 39.46 31.23
C THR A 1097 -3.60 38.76 32.36
N LYS A 1098 -3.23 37.50 32.65
CA LYS A 1098 -2.48 37.09 33.87
C LYS A 1098 -2.10 35.61 33.86
N SER A 1099 -0.80 35.38 34.10
CA SER A 1099 -0.17 34.29 34.87
C SER A 1099 -0.95 32.99 35.13
N SER A 1100 -0.39 31.83 34.74
CA SER A 1100 0.44 30.96 35.62
C SER A 1100 0.31 29.48 35.21
N GLN A 1101 1.46 28.80 35.17
CA GLN A 1101 1.66 27.35 35.40
C GLN A 1101 0.98 26.37 34.42
N ALA A 1102 1.54 25.25 34.00
CA ALA A 1102 2.86 24.65 34.03
C ALA A 1102 2.77 23.42 33.10
N LEU A 1103 3.87 23.12 32.40
CA LEU A 1103 4.13 21.92 31.58
C LEU A 1103 3.24 21.69 30.34
#